data_AF-A0A2G8R9Y3-F1
#
_entry.id   AF-A0A2G8R9Y3-F1
#
_cell.length_a   1.000
_cell.length_b   1.000
_cell.length_c   1.000
_cell.angle_alpha   90.00
_cell.angle_beta   90.00
_cell.angle_gamma   90.00
#
_symmetry.space_group_name_H-M   'P 1'
#
loop_
_entity.id
_entity.type
_entity.pdbx_description
1 polymer ?
#
loop_
_entity_poly.entity_id
_entity_poly.type
_entity_poly.pdbx_seq_one_letter_code
_entity_poly.pdbx_strand_id
1 'polypeptide(L)'
;MNDRRQVANAGLRSAIIVDDGYDVIPLVDELRDEEGWDNFFDDVQVGDEDRIIAFYPDFDIGDRDRLKQEQGFVTALWENRNAVNDLLGDLFANYEQKAADNAPFLRSAEAALSALGIPFTTHGRDFVAAAASADLILIDLFLGIQQGARDREVTVERLKEVIDMRNGPLPSIVLMSQIPTIDDLAKEFRNDVQLHASAFRYVRKNDLSVPGRVRGLILTLAAHRSDSLALATFVDTWEQKAIEAVGKAAASLRKIDIDDLQHIRTMLLRFEGVNTSSYMLDVFDRVLQYQIEAHDEVLEAAVPLDEMADDPPPLMISNDRDTFSILEQTLFVNPSRRAHATGAVWPVTFGDIIGPRLGAPDKPRGFFGGRRDLVFFVASPECDLIRTDGLKTVLLVAGTLEEVDMAKPVLGVSGNTTPILNYAGVGRFQITWDFGDLRTIGLSRAKGLLRPGGDATILGRLRDVTALGLRQQLLGNVGRVGEMAPLPRSFAFDAEVHFPQADGTVARLALPDGVQIRGNMLVPRKARSANLVLDSNCENELTRAILDLDIATVHQSSRARISKLKEQSQLRKLFRSGLQWTTLPLQGAREAELLKDGEPLPDEDDKKPKTEKIGKIVFEPDIVGQLGADLRKAGLIFRINVEEVPA
;
A
#
# COMPACT_ATOMS: atom_id res chain seq x y z
N MET A 1 24.00 -6.10 17.40
CA MET A 1 24.13 -4.65 17.69
C MET A 1 23.31 -4.34 18.94
N ASN A 2 23.68 -3.40 19.79
CA ASN A 2 22.83 -2.98 20.92
C ASN A 2 21.69 -2.12 20.34
N ASP A 3 20.42 -2.53 20.51
CA ASP A 3 19.23 -1.84 19.98
C ASP A 3 19.22 -0.33 20.21
N ARG A 4 19.76 0.14 21.35
CA ARG A 4 19.90 1.58 21.64
C ARG A 4 20.80 2.30 20.63
N ARG A 5 21.91 1.67 20.24
CA ARG A 5 22.82 2.22 19.22
C ARG A 5 22.16 2.22 17.84
N GLN A 6 21.39 1.20 17.51
CA GLN A 6 20.69 1.12 16.22
C GLN A 6 19.69 2.28 16.07
N VAL A 7 18.87 2.50 17.09
CA VAL A 7 17.88 3.60 17.12
C VAL A 7 18.57 4.97 17.05
N ALA A 8 19.64 5.18 17.84
CA ALA A 8 20.39 6.43 17.81
C ALA A 8 21.07 6.70 16.46
N ASN A 9 21.65 5.67 15.84
CA ASN A 9 22.27 5.77 14.51
C ASN A 9 21.25 6.04 13.41
N ALA A 10 20.03 5.51 13.54
CA ALA A 10 18.92 5.81 12.64
C ALA A 10 18.39 7.25 12.78
N GLY A 11 18.85 8.01 13.79
CA GLY A 11 18.42 9.39 14.01
C GLY A 11 17.11 9.52 14.79
N LEU A 12 16.64 8.46 15.48
CA LEU A 12 15.52 8.56 16.42
C LEU A 12 16.02 9.06 17.77
N ARG A 13 16.00 10.37 18.00
CA ARG A 13 16.58 11.03 19.19
C ARG A 13 15.53 11.57 20.15
N SER A 14 14.29 11.70 19.70
CA SER A 14 13.17 12.22 20.47
C SER A 14 11.88 11.50 20.10
N ALA A 15 10.99 11.33 21.08
CA ALA A 15 9.66 10.81 20.84
C ALA A 15 8.59 11.61 21.58
N ILE A 16 7.36 11.47 21.12
CA ILE A 16 6.17 11.95 21.83
C ILE A 16 5.13 10.84 21.88
N ILE A 17 4.45 10.71 23.01
CA ILE A 17 3.26 9.88 23.16
C ILE A 17 2.05 10.81 23.26
N VAL A 18 1.08 10.61 22.37
CA VAL A 18 -0.13 11.41 22.25
C VAL A 18 -1.33 10.50 22.52
N ASP A 19 -2.03 10.76 23.61
CA ASP A 19 -3.20 9.98 24.03
C ASP A 19 -4.05 10.84 24.95
N ASP A 20 -5.37 10.81 24.80
CA ASP A 20 -6.26 11.63 25.64
C ASP A 20 -6.23 11.20 27.12
N GLY A 21 -5.71 10.02 27.44
CA GLY A 21 -5.38 9.62 28.82
C GLY A 21 -4.32 10.49 29.51
N TYR A 22 -3.60 11.35 28.77
CA TYR A 22 -2.69 12.36 29.33
C TYR A 22 -3.34 13.75 29.49
N ASP A 23 -4.59 13.96 29.06
CA ASP A 23 -5.28 15.21 29.33
C ASP A 23 -5.51 15.36 30.83
N VAL A 24 -5.18 16.54 31.37
CA VAL A 24 -5.34 16.82 32.79
C VAL A 24 -6.79 17.18 33.12
N ILE A 25 -7.53 17.74 32.16
CA ILE A 25 -8.85 18.32 32.33
C ILE A 25 -9.81 17.70 31.29
N PRO A 26 -11.00 17.23 31.68
CA PRO A 26 -12.00 16.71 30.75
C PRO A 26 -12.60 17.81 29.87
N LEU A 27 -13.02 17.44 28.66
CA LEU A 27 -13.84 18.27 27.79
C LEU A 27 -15.32 18.15 28.15
N VAL A 28 -16.11 19.17 27.82
CA VAL A 28 -17.58 19.16 27.93
C VAL A 28 -18.19 17.91 27.31
N ASP A 29 -17.72 17.52 26.11
CA ASP A 29 -18.25 16.39 25.36
C ASP A 29 -17.97 15.02 26.04
N GLU A 30 -17.04 14.99 26.98
CA GLU A 30 -16.67 13.82 27.78
C GLU A 30 -17.59 13.62 29.00
N LEU A 31 -18.34 14.65 29.36
CA LEU A 31 -19.23 14.68 30.52
C LEU A 31 -20.70 14.67 30.12
N ARG A 32 -21.06 14.17 28.92
CA ARG A 32 -22.44 14.14 28.41
C ARG A 32 -23.38 13.15 29.11
N ASP A 33 -23.03 12.70 30.31
CA ASP A 33 -23.90 11.90 31.15
C ASP A 33 -24.93 12.83 31.81
N GLU A 34 -26.16 12.82 31.29
CA GLU A 34 -27.27 13.64 31.82
C GLU A 34 -27.51 13.32 33.31
N GLU A 35 -27.37 12.07 33.74
CA GLU A 35 -27.56 11.67 35.14
C GLU A 35 -26.47 12.27 36.03
N GLY A 36 -25.22 12.29 35.58
CA GLY A 36 -24.10 12.89 36.33
C GLY A 36 -24.28 14.40 36.53
N TRP A 37 -24.72 15.11 35.49
CA TRP A 37 -25.01 16.53 35.59
C TRP A 37 -26.24 16.83 36.44
N ASP A 38 -27.32 16.06 36.29
CA ASP A 38 -28.54 16.27 37.05
C ASP A 38 -28.31 16.02 38.55
N ASN A 39 -27.54 14.98 38.90
CA ASN A 39 -27.12 14.73 40.28
C ASN A 39 -26.30 15.91 40.83
N PHE A 40 -25.31 16.42 40.07
CA PHE A 40 -24.53 17.59 40.48
C PHE A 40 -25.43 18.80 40.75
N PHE A 41 -26.32 19.16 39.82
CA PHE A 41 -27.17 20.34 39.98
C PHE A 41 -28.28 20.17 41.04
N ASP A 42 -28.71 18.95 41.33
CA ASP A 42 -29.71 18.67 42.36
C ASP A 42 -29.09 18.62 43.76
N ASP A 43 -27.81 18.25 43.87
CA ASP A 43 -27.04 18.28 45.11
C ASP A 43 -26.59 19.70 45.50
N VAL A 44 -26.48 20.63 44.53
CA VAL A 44 -26.25 22.06 44.82
C VAL A 44 -27.51 22.67 45.45
N GLN A 45 -27.51 22.80 46.78
CA GLN A 45 -28.61 23.42 47.53
C GLN A 45 -28.37 24.92 47.80
N VAL A 46 -29.42 25.59 48.27
CA VAL A 46 -29.38 27.01 48.66
C VAL A 46 -28.33 27.22 49.76
N GLY A 47 -27.22 27.88 49.41
CA GLY A 47 -26.06 28.12 50.28
C GLY A 47 -24.76 27.47 49.80
N ASP A 48 -24.83 26.45 48.94
CA ASP A 48 -23.65 25.84 48.30
C ASP A 48 -23.20 26.59 47.04
N GLU A 49 -24.08 27.39 46.45
CA GLU A 49 -23.80 28.25 45.29
C GLU A 49 -22.61 29.19 45.53
N ASP A 50 -22.49 29.76 46.74
CA ASP A 50 -21.39 30.65 47.14
C ASP A 50 -20.01 29.96 47.00
N ARG A 51 -19.95 28.63 47.18
CA ARG A 51 -18.72 27.84 47.03
C ARG A 51 -18.28 27.77 45.57
N ILE A 52 -19.24 27.64 44.65
CA ILE A 52 -18.99 27.58 43.20
C ILE A 52 -18.71 28.99 42.66
N ILE A 53 -19.53 29.98 43.05
CA ILE A 53 -19.36 31.40 42.67
C ILE A 53 -17.98 31.92 43.05
N ALA A 54 -17.38 31.43 44.15
CA ALA A 54 -16.05 31.81 44.59
C ALA A 54 -14.94 31.54 43.55
N PHE A 55 -15.10 30.54 42.69
CA PHE A 55 -14.16 30.22 41.61
C PHE A 55 -14.75 30.35 40.21
N TYR A 56 -16.08 30.48 40.09
CA TYR A 56 -16.78 30.73 38.83
C TYR A 56 -17.90 31.77 39.03
N PRO A 57 -17.59 33.08 38.97
CA PRO A 57 -18.52 34.14 39.33
C PRO A 57 -19.82 34.21 38.51
N ASP A 58 -19.82 33.67 37.29
CA ASP A 58 -20.96 33.66 36.38
C ASP A 58 -21.85 32.41 36.55
N PHE A 59 -21.71 31.71 37.68
CA PHE A 59 -22.53 30.54 38.01
C PHE A 59 -23.97 30.97 38.32
N ASP A 60 -24.91 30.40 37.59
CA ASP A 60 -26.35 30.52 37.82
C ASP A 60 -26.99 29.13 37.67
N ILE A 61 -27.52 28.59 38.77
CA ILE A 61 -28.17 27.28 38.80
C ILE A 61 -29.41 27.21 37.89
N GLY A 62 -30.00 28.35 37.54
CA GLY A 62 -31.11 28.45 36.59
C GLY A 62 -30.70 28.26 35.13
N ASP A 63 -29.40 28.34 34.81
CA ASP A 63 -28.86 28.26 33.45
C ASP A 63 -28.07 26.95 33.23
N ARG A 64 -28.63 25.83 33.72
CA ARG A 64 -28.01 24.50 33.67
C ARG A 64 -27.54 24.14 32.25
N ASP A 65 -28.38 24.35 31.25
CA ASP A 65 -28.08 23.97 29.86
C ASP A 65 -26.89 24.71 29.26
N ARG A 66 -26.72 26.00 29.60
CA ARG A 66 -25.53 26.76 29.19
C ARG A 66 -24.29 26.22 29.90
N LEU A 67 -24.37 26.05 31.22
CA LEU A 67 -23.23 25.60 32.05
C LEU A 67 -22.75 24.20 31.64
N LYS A 68 -23.67 23.27 31.34
CA LYS A 68 -23.36 21.92 30.82
C LYS A 68 -22.53 21.98 29.52
N GLN A 69 -22.65 23.06 28.72
CA GLN A 69 -21.98 23.21 27.43
C GLN A 69 -20.70 24.06 27.48
N GLU A 70 -20.38 24.65 28.65
CA GLU A 70 -19.32 25.63 28.77
C GLU A 70 -18.02 25.01 29.30
N GLN A 71 -17.00 24.97 28.44
CA GLN A 71 -15.69 24.41 28.81
C GLN A 71 -15.04 25.14 29.99
N GLY A 72 -15.23 26.46 30.08
CA GLY A 72 -14.71 27.25 31.19
C GLY A 72 -15.27 26.80 32.55
N PHE A 73 -16.55 26.44 32.58
CA PHE A 73 -17.20 25.93 33.79
C PHE A 73 -16.69 24.55 34.19
N VAL A 74 -16.58 23.62 33.24
CA VAL A 74 -16.01 22.28 33.46
C VAL A 74 -14.57 22.38 33.99
N THR A 75 -13.74 23.22 33.38
CA THR A 75 -12.37 23.47 33.85
C THR A 75 -12.36 23.98 35.29
N ALA A 76 -13.20 24.97 35.61
CA ALA A 76 -13.27 25.54 36.94
C ALA A 76 -13.72 24.53 38.00
N LEU A 77 -14.74 23.71 37.70
CA LEU A 77 -15.20 22.62 38.57
C LEU A 77 -14.09 21.59 38.80
N TRP A 78 -13.40 21.18 37.73
CA TRP A 78 -12.34 20.17 37.82
C TRP A 78 -11.14 20.65 38.65
N GLU A 79 -10.67 21.87 38.43
CA GLU A 79 -9.55 22.45 39.17
C GLU A 79 -9.86 22.63 40.66
N ASN A 80 -11.12 22.95 40.98
CA ASN A 80 -11.59 23.19 42.35
C ASN A 80 -12.33 21.98 42.95
N ARG A 81 -12.25 20.80 42.33
CA ARG A 81 -13.03 19.62 42.72
C ARG A 81 -12.89 19.23 44.19
N ASN A 82 -11.70 19.40 44.78
CA ASN A 82 -11.48 19.12 46.20
C ASN A 82 -12.31 20.02 47.13
N ALA A 83 -12.65 21.23 46.69
CA ALA A 83 -13.46 22.19 47.46
C ALA A 83 -14.97 21.95 47.35
N VAL A 84 -15.41 21.16 46.37
CA VAL A 84 -16.82 20.85 46.08
C VAL A 84 -17.06 19.34 45.88
N ASN A 85 -16.17 18.49 46.39
CA ASN A 85 -16.19 17.05 46.11
C ASN A 85 -17.47 16.34 46.58
N ASP A 86 -18.08 16.85 47.64
CA ASP A 86 -19.38 16.43 48.15
C ASP A 86 -20.55 16.73 47.20
N LEU A 87 -20.40 17.71 46.30
CA LEU A 87 -21.43 18.12 45.33
C LEU A 87 -21.24 17.45 43.96
N LEU A 88 -20.04 17.00 43.64
CA LEU A 88 -19.71 16.50 42.29
C LEU A 88 -20.26 15.10 41.99
N GLY A 89 -20.62 14.32 43.02
CA GLY A 89 -21.11 12.95 42.85
C GLY A 89 -20.18 12.13 41.93
N ASP A 90 -20.78 11.47 40.94
CA ASP A 90 -20.08 10.68 39.92
C ASP A 90 -19.85 11.45 38.60
N LEU A 91 -20.01 12.77 38.57
CA LEU A 91 -19.96 13.60 37.35
C LEU A 91 -18.69 13.34 36.52
N PHE A 92 -17.55 13.17 37.19
CA PHE A 92 -16.26 12.90 36.54
C PHE A 92 -15.84 11.42 36.53
N ALA A 93 -16.63 10.53 37.12
CA ALA A 93 -16.22 9.14 37.37
C ALA A 93 -15.87 8.39 36.07
N ASN A 94 -16.63 8.60 35.00
CA ASN A 94 -16.37 7.98 33.69
C ASN A 94 -15.02 8.43 33.09
N TYR A 95 -14.69 9.72 33.22
CA TYR A 95 -13.41 10.27 32.75
C TYR A 95 -12.24 9.71 33.56
N GLU A 96 -12.36 9.72 34.89
CA GLU A 96 -11.34 9.18 35.80
C GLU A 96 -11.11 7.68 35.57
N GLN A 97 -12.17 6.91 35.37
CA GLN A 97 -12.08 5.48 35.08
C GLN A 97 -11.39 5.23 33.74
N LYS A 98 -11.72 5.97 32.68
CA LYS A 98 -11.04 5.86 31.37
C LYS A 98 -9.55 6.16 31.48
N ALA A 99 -9.18 7.22 32.21
CA ALA A 99 -7.77 7.55 32.45
C ALA A 99 -7.05 6.42 33.21
N ALA A 100 -7.71 5.84 34.23
CA ALA A 100 -7.19 4.69 34.96
C ALA A 100 -7.01 3.44 34.08
N ASP A 101 -7.97 3.18 33.18
CA ASP A 101 -7.94 2.04 32.25
C ASP A 101 -6.86 2.20 31.17
N ASN A 102 -6.58 3.43 30.73
CA ASN A 102 -5.54 3.72 29.74
C ASN A 102 -4.12 3.71 30.32
N ALA A 103 -3.96 4.06 31.61
CA ALA A 103 -2.64 4.20 32.24
C ALA A 103 -1.69 2.98 32.11
N PRO A 104 -2.13 1.70 32.23
CA PRO A 104 -1.26 0.55 32.01
C PRO A 104 -0.69 0.45 30.60
N PHE A 105 -1.48 0.82 29.58
CA PHE A 105 -1.06 0.80 28.19
C PHE A 105 -0.01 1.88 27.92
N LEU A 106 -0.26 3.08 28.42
CA LEU A 106 0.65 4.23 28.30
C LEU A 106 1.99 3.95 28.98
N ARG A 107 1.99 3.42 30.20
CA ARG A 107 3.23 2.98 30.88
C ARG A 107 4.02 1.94 30.09
N SER A 108 3.33 1.08 29.34
CA SER A 108 4.01 0.07 28.49
C SER A 108 4.71 0.71 27.30
N ALA A 109 4.10 1.73 26.68
CA ALA A 109 4.73 2.53 25.63
C ALA A 109 5.95 3.32 26.16
N GLU A 110 5.82 3.96 27.32
CA GLU A 110 6.90 4.68 28.01
C GLU A 110 8.09 3.75 28.33
N ALA A 111 7.79 2.55 28.83
CA ALA A 111 8.81 1.54 29.13
C ALA A 111 9.57 1.08 27.87
N ALA A 112 8.87 0.95 26.74
CA ALA A 112 9.49 0.57 25.46
C ALA A 112 10.46 1.65 24.96
N LEU A 113 10.07 2.93 25.01
CA LEU A 113 10.94 4.06 24.64
C LEU A 113 12.15 4.16 25.59
N SER A 114 11.93 4.01 26.89
CA SER A 114 12.98 4.01 27.92
C SER A 114 13.97 2.86 27.72
N ALA A 115 13.49 1.66 27.38
CA ALA A 115 14.34 0.51 27.10
C ALA A 115 15.26 0.76 25.89
N LEU A 116 14.74 1.43 24.85
CA LEU A 116 15.49 1.85 23.66
C LEU A 116 16.37 3.09 23.88
N GLY A 117 16.23 3.77 25.02
CA GLY A 117 17.00 4.97 25.35
C GLY A 117 16.59 6.19 24.52
N ILE A 118 15.33 6.25 24.09
CA ILE A 118 14.75 7.40 23.38
C ILE A 118 14.12 8.33 24.42
N PRO A 119 14.62 9.57 24.60
CA PRO A 119 13.93 10.60 25.37
C PRO A 119 12.53 10.86 24.80
N PHE A 120 11.52 11.01 25.67
CA PHE A 120 10.16 11.26 25.23
C PHE A 120 9.41 12.29 26.08
N THR A 121 8.37 12.86 25.49
CA THR A 121 7.37 13.70 26.15
C THR A 121 5.99 13.05 26.01
N THR A 122 5.05 13.44 26.87
CA THR A 122 3.68 12.91 26.89
C THR A 122 2.71 14.08 26.78
N HIS A 123 1.76 13.98 25.87
CA HIS A 123 0.79 15.02 25.60
C HIS A 123 -0.60 14.41 25.42
N GLY A 124 -1.62 15.14 25.85
CA GLY A 124 -2.99 14.84 25.50
C GLY A 124 -3.35 15.44 24.15
N ARG A 125 -4.52 16.08 24.05
CA ARG A 125 -5.01 16.65 22.78
C ARG A 125 -4.13 17.79 22.27
N ASP A 126 -3.51 18.56 23.15
CA ASP A 126 -2.62 19.67 22.79
C ASP A 126 -1.17 19.20 22.59
N PHE A 127 -0.90 18.64 21.41
CA PHE A 127 0.40 18.05 21.08
C PHE A 127 1.11 18.70 19.89
N VAL A 128 0.43 19.53 19.09
CA VAL A 128 0.92 19.96 17.75
C VAL A 128 2.30 20.59 17.83
N ALA A 129 2.47 21.60 18.70
CA ALA A 129 3.74 22.30 18.86
C ALA A 129 4.88 21.38 19.35
N ALA A 130 4.58 20.45 20.25
CA ALA A 130 5.56 19.51 20.78
C ALA A 130 5.96 18.44 19.74
N ALA A 131 4.99 17.92 19.01
CA ALA A 131 5.19 16.89 17.99
C ALA A 131 5.93 17.40 16.76
N ALA A 132 5.85 18.71 16.45
CA ALA A 132 6.56 19.33 15.33
C ALA A 132 8.09 19.11 15.37
N SER A 133 8.68 18.86 16.54
CA SER A 133 10.12 18.58 16.68
C SER A 133 10.48 17.12 16.96
N ALA A 134 9.51 16.23 17.14
CA ALA A 134 9.75 14.84 17.52
C ALA A 134 10.23 14.00 16.30
N ASP A 135 11.08 13.00 16.54
CA ASP A 135 11.48 12.05 15.50
C ASP A 135 10.50 10.89 15.35
N LEU A 136 9.84 10.51 16.46
CA LEU A 136 8.91 9.40 16.57
C LEU A 136 7.64 9.88 17.30
N ILE A 137 6.47 9.59 16.72
CA ILE A 137 5.17 9.92 17.31
C ILE A 137 4.42 8.60 17.57
N LEU A 138 4.10 8.32 18.83
CA LEU A 138 3.12 7.30 19.21
C LEU A 138 1.81 8.04 19.44
N ILE A 139 0.76 7.77 18.67
CA ILE A 139 -0.48 8.56 18.71
C ILE A 139 -1.71 7.67 18.74
N ASP A 140 -2.66 7.96 19.62
CA ASP A 140 -3.97 7.32 19.62
C ASP A 140 -4.81 7.76 18.42
N LEU A 141 -5.55 6.81 17.83
CA LEU A 141 -6.37 7.06 16.64
C LEU A 141 -7.54 8.02 16.97
N PHE A 142 -8.11 7.92 18.17
CA PHE A 142 -9.24 8.73 18.60
C PHE A 142 -8.86 9.56 19.83
N LEU A 143 -8.77 10.87 19.67
CA LEU A 143 -8.51 11.78 20.77
C LEU A 143 -9.82 12.29 21.40
N GLY A 144 -10.60 11.38 21.98
CA GLY A 144 -11.96 11.62 22.48
C GLY A 144 -12.60 10.38 23.14
N ILE A 145 -13.67 10.58 23.92
CA ILE A 145 -14.42 9.46 24.53
C ILE A 145 -15.33 8.75 23.53
N GLN A 146 -15.86 9.45 22.53
CA GLN A 146 -16.87 8.88 21.64
C GLN A 146 -16.28 7.89 20.63
N GLN A 147 -14.96 7.91 20.40
CA GLN A 147 -14.25 7.06 19.43
C GLN A 147 -14.94 7.06 18.06
N GLY A 148 -15.45 8.24 17.67
CA GLY A 148 -16.23 8.45 16.46
C GLY A 148 -15.40 9.00 15.30
N ALA A 149 -16.04 9.14 14.12
CA ALA A 149 -15.40 9.70 12.93
C ALA A 149 -14.78 11.08 13.17
N ARG A 150 -15.47 11.93 13.96
CA ARG A 150 -14.99 13.28 14.31
C ARG A 150 -13.69 13.25 15.14
N ASP A 151 -13.57 12.34 16.11
CA ASP A 151 -12.35 12.24 16.93
C ASP A 151 -11.16 11.81 16.07
N ARG A 152 -11.38 10.93 15.10
CA ARG A 152 -10.36 10.55 14.10
C ARG A 152 -10.00 11.72 13.18
N GLU A 153 -10.99 12.45 12.66
CA GLU A 153 -10.76 13.62 11.81
C GLU A 153 -9.89 14.65 12.53
N VAL A 154 -10.15 14.91 13.82
CA VAL A 154 -9.33 15.80 14.64
C VAL A 154 -7.89 15.28 14.75
N THR A 155 -7.67 13.99 15.00
CA THR A 155 -6.33 13.40 15.04
C THR A 155 -5.60 13.58 13.69
N VAL A 156 -6.29 13.32 12.58
CA VAL A 156 -5.77 13.48 11.21
C VAL A 156 -5.39 14.93 10.93
N GLU A 157 -6.29 15.88 11.17
CA GLU A 157 -6.08 17.30 10.91
C GLU A 157 -4.92 17.86 11.74
N ARG A 158 -4.86 17.54 13.03
CA ARG A 158 -3.75 17.98 13.90
C ARG A 158 -2.42 17.36 13.49
N LEU A 159 -2.40 16.11 13.03
CA LEU A 159 -1.17 15.48 12.57
C LEU A 159 -0.71 16.05 11.22
N LYS A 160 -1.62 16.46 10.33
CA LYS A 160 -1.29 17.25 9.14
C LYS A 160 -0.64 18.57 9.51
N GLU A 161 -1.21 19.29 10.48
CA GLU A 161 -0.63 20.54 10.98
C GLU A 161 0.79 20.32 11.52
N VAL A 162 1.02 19.24 12.27
CA VAL A 162 2.37 18.85 12.72
C VAL A 162 3.32 18.63 11.55
N ILE A 163 2.87 18.00 10.48
CA ILE A 163 3.69 17.73 9.28
C ILE A 163 3.99 19.04 8.55
N ASP A 164 2.99 19.89 8.35
CA ASP A 164 3.11 21.18 7.65
C ASP A 164 4.03 22.16 8.40
N MET A 165 4.07 22.11 9.73
CA MET A 165 4.95 22.93 10.55
C MET A 165 6.44 22.52 10.48
N ARG A 166 6.75 21.37 9.89
CA ARG A 166 8.12 20.83 9.86
C ARG A 166 8.89 21.32 8.66
N ASN A 167 10.06 21.90 8.92
CA ASN A 167 11.06 22.24 7.90
C ASN A 167 12.10 21.10 7.73
N GLY A 168 11.73 19.86 8.01
CA GLY A 168 12.67 18.75 8.15
C GLY A 168 12.03 17.38 7.94
N PRO A 169 12.77 16.29 8.19
CA PRO A 169 12.32 14.93 7.90
C PRO A 169 10.99 14.60 8.59
N LEU A 170 10.10 13.93 7.87
CA LEU A 170 8.84 13.43 8.41
C LEU A 170 9.09 12.51 9.61
N PRO A 171 8.25 12.60 10.67
CA PRO A 171 8.39 11.74 11.82
C PRO A 171 8.01 10.29 11.45
N SER A 172 8.60 9.33 12.16
CA SER A 172 8.08 7.97 12.14
C SER A 172 6.85 7.92 13.05
N ILE A 173 5.81 7.21 12.65
CA ILE A 173 4.52 7.22 13.36
C ILE A 173 4.14 5.79 13.75
N VAL A 174 3.67 5.63 14.99
CA VAL A 174 3.06 4.41 15.51
C VAL A 174 1.66 4.78 15.99
N LEU A 175 0.64 4.43 15.19
CA LEU A 175 -0.76 4.61 15.52
C LEU A 175 -1.20 3.57 16.56
N MET A 176 -1.89 4.01 17.59
CA MET A 176 -2.42 3.17 18.66
C MET A 176 -3.95 3.20 18.60
N SER A 177 -4.63 2.09 18.85
CA SER A 177 -6.09 2.09 19.07
C SER A 177 -6.56 0.85 19.80
N GLN A 178 -7.69 0.94 20.50
CA GLN A 178 -8.38 -0.22 21.09
C GLN A 178 -9.35 -0.89 20.10
N ILE A 179 -9.66 -0.24 18.96
CA ILE A 179 -10.65 -0.76 18.01
C ILE A 179 -10.11 -2.05 17.32
N PRO A 180 -10.90 -3.15 17.29
CA PRO A 180 -10.49 -4.40 16.64
C PRO A 180 -10.19 -4.25 15.14
N THR A 181 -10.96 -3.40 14.45
CA THR A 181 -10.84 -3.12 13.00
C THR A 181 -9.81 -2.03 12.67
N ILE A 182 -8.82 -1.79 13.54
CA ILE A 182 -7.74 -0.82 13.30
C ILE A 182 -7.00 -1.08 11.98
N ASP A 183 -6.97 -2.32 11.49
CA ASP A 183 -6.21 -2.70 10.29
C ASP A 183 -6.64 -1.93 9.03
N ASP A 184 -7.94 -1.66 8.86
CA ASP A 184 -8.46 -0.86 7.74
C ASP A 184 -8.41 0.63 8.05
N LEU A 185 -8.76 1.03 9.28
CA LEU A 185 -8.71 2.43 9.71
C LEU A 185 -7.30 3.01 9.67
N ALA A 186 -6.28 2.21 9.95
CA ALA A 186 -4.88 2.61 9.87
C ALA A 186 -4.45 2.91 8.43
N LYS A 187 -4.99 2.19 7.44
CA LYS A 187 -4.72 2.46 6.02
C LYS A 187 -5.33 3.79 5.61
N GLU A 188 -6.60 4.01 5.96
CA GLU A 188 -7.28 5.26 5.65
C GLU A 188 -6.58 6.43 6.35
N PHE A 189 -6.27 6.31 7.65
CA PHE A 189 -5.52 7.31 8.41
C PHE A 189 -4.17 7.64 7.74
N ARG A 190 -3.40 6.63 7.34
CA ARG A 190 -2.12 6.82 6.65
C ARG A 190 -2.29 7.61 5.35
N ASN A 191 -3.30 7.26 4.54
CA ASN A 191 -3.56 7.93 3.27
C ASN A 191 -4.06 9.36 3.50
N ASP A 192 -4.94 9.57 4.48
CA ASP A 192 -5.48 10.88 4.82
C ASP A 192 -4.37 11.83 5.24
N VAL A 193 -3.42 11.37 6.06
CA VAL A 193 -2.25 12.12 6.54
C VAL A 193 -1.10 12.15 5.52
N GLN A 194 -1.21 11.44 4.39
CA GLN A 194 -0.20 11.35 3.33
C GLN A 194 1.15 10.76 3.77
N LEU A 195 1.10 9.73 4.62
CA LEU A 195 2.31 9.08 5.13
C LEU A 195 2.77 7.92 4.24
N HIS A 196 4.08 7.78 4.06
CA HIS A 196 4.62 6.58 3.43
C HIS A 196 4.51 5.36 4.36
N ALA A 197 4.16 4.21 3.77
CA ALA A 197 4.03 2.94 4.48
C ALA A 197 5.29 2.54 5.27
N SER A 198 6.47 3.00 4.84
CA SER A 198 7.74 2.69 5.47
C SER A 198 7.98 3.51 6.75
N ALA A 199 7.36 4.68 6.90
CA ALA A 199 7.45 5.54 8.08
C ALA A 199 6.30 5.36 9.09
N PHE A 200 5.25 4.62 8.73
CA PHE A 200 4.02 4.46 9.53
C PHE A 200 3.81 3.02 9.99
N ARG A 201 3.51 2.79 11.27
CA ARG A 201 3.10 1.50 11.84
C ARG A 201 1.85 1.70 12.69
N TYR A 202 1.16 0.62 13.02
CA TYR A 202 0.11 0.66 14.03
C TYR A 202 0.24 -0.50 15.03
N VAL A 203 -0.42 -0.34 16.17
CA VAL A 203 -0.48 -1.34 17.24
C VAL A 203 -1.81 -1.24 17.99
N ARG A 204 -2.42 -2.39 18.32
CA ARG A 204 -3.58 -2.40 19.21
C ARG A 204 -3.15 -2.02 20.62
N LYS A 205 -3.89 -1.20 21.37
CA LYS A 205 -3.49 -0.79 22.73
C LYS A 205 -3.28 -2.00 23.65
N ASN A 206 -4.12 -3.04 23.52
CA ASN A 206 -3.97 -4.30 24.26
C ASN A 206 -2.60 -4.98 24.01
N ASP A 207 -2.03 -4.78 22.82
CA ASP A 207 -0.73 -5.34 22.43
C ASP A 207 0.47 -4.48 22.88
N LEU A 208 0.26 -3.26 23.39
CA LEU A 208 1.34 -2.45 23.97
C LEU A 208 2.00 -3.15 25.16
N SER A 209 1.22 -3.93 25.90
CA SER A 209 1.66 -4.72 27.05
C SER A 209 2.48 -5.96 26.67
N VAL A 210 2.45 -6.37 25.39
CA VAL A 210 3.14 -7.58 24.92
C VAL A 210 4.65 -7.35 24.89
N PRO A 211 5.45 -8.13 25.64
CA PRO A 211 6.88 -7.92 25.76
C PRO A 211 7.59 -7.84 24.40
N GLY A 212 8.24 -6.70 24.14
CA GLY A 212 9.05 -6.49 22.94
C GLY A 212 8.30 -6.11 21.66
N ARG A 213 6.96 -6.04 21.66
CA ARG A 213 6.17 -5.67 20.47
C ARG A 213 6.46 -4.25 20.01
N VAL A 214 6.21 -3.27 20.87
CA VAL A 214 6.46 -1.84 20.58
C VAL A 214 7.93 -1.61 20.21
N ARG A 215 8.84 -2.23 20.97
CA ARG A 215 10.28 -2.21 20.67
C ARG A 215 10.60 -2.74 19.27
N GLY A 216 9.99 -3.85 18.86
CA GLY A 216 10.17 -4.45 17.54
C GLY A 216 9.67 -3.55 16.40
N LEU A 217 8.53 -2.88 16.60
CA LEU A 217 7.98 -1.90 15.65
C LEU A 217 8.93 -0.71 15.49
N ILE A 218 9.39 -0.13 16.60
CA ILE A 218 10.33 1.01 16.58
C ILE A 218 11.64 0.63 15.91
N LEU A 219 12.19 -0.56 16.18
CA LEU A 219 13.42 -1.03 15.53
C LEU A 219 13.24 -1.26 14.03
N THR A 220 12.04 -1.60 13.60
CA THR A 220 11.73 -1.76 12.17
C THR A 220 11.63 -0.41 11.49
N LEU A 221 10.98 0.56 12.12
CA LEU A 221 10.97 1.97 11.66
C LEU A 221 12.39 2.54 11.60
N ALA A 222 13.21 2.29 12.63
CA ALA A 222 14.60 2.73 12.69
C ALA A 222 15.45 2.15 11.55
N ALA A 223 15.27 0.86 11.23
CA ALA A 223 16.07 0.18 10.21
C ALA A 223 15.91 0.79 8.81
N HIS A 224 14.70 1.27 8.47
CA HIS A 224 14.39 1.81 7.14
C HIS A 224 14.10 3.30 7.15
N ARG A 225 14.54 4.03 8.19
CA ARG A 225 14.23 5.46 8.33
C ARG A 225 14.89 6.28 7.23
N SER A 226 16.16 6.04 6.92
CA SER A 226 16.88 6.72 5.82
C SER A 226 16.14 6.54 4.50
N ASP A 227 15.80 5.31 4.16
CA ASP A 227 15.14 4.96 2.90
C ASP A 227 13.74 5.58 2.82
N SER A 228 13.02 5.56 3.94
CA SER A 228 11.70 6.20 4.05
C SER A 228 11.77 7.70 3.84
N LEU A 229 12.80 8.34 4.37
CA LEU A 229 13.01 9.79 4.23
C LEU A 229 13.45 10.16 2.83
N ALA A 230 14.31 9.36 2.20
CA ALA A 230 14.70 9.54 0.80
C ALA A 230 13.47 9.46 -0.12
N LEU A 231 12.63 8.43 0.04
CA LEU A 231 11.40 8.28 -0.73
C LEU A 231 10.41 9.42 -0.47
N ALA A 232 10.22 9.81 0.79
CA ALA A 232 9.32 10.92 1.15
C ALA A 232 9.78 12.25 0.55
N THR A 233 11.07 12.55 0.67
CA THR A 233 11.65 13.77 0.12
C THR A 233 11.50 13.80 -1.39
N PHE A 234 11.76 12.67 -2.08
CA PHE A 234 11.59 12.58 -3.52
C PHE A 234 10.14 12.82 -3.95
N VAL A 235 9.17 12.15 -3.31
CA VAL A 235 7.74 12.27 -3.67
C VAL A 235 7.21 13.68 -3.39
N ASP A 236 7.51 14.26 -2.23
CA ASP A 236 7.09 15.62 -1.88
C ASP A 236 7.74 16.66 -2.81
N THR A 237 9.05 16.54 -3.06
CA THR A 237 9.73 17.43 -4.02
C THR A 237 9.14 17.29 -5.41
N TRP A 238 8.89 16.06 -5.87
CA TRP A 238 8.26 15.81 -7.16
C TRP A 238 6.86 16.42 -7.25
N GLU A 239 6.03 16.28 -6.21
CA GLU A 239 4.67 16.83 -6.17
C GLU A 239 4.68 18.37 -6.20
N GLN A 240 5.47 19.01 -5.33
CA GLN A 240 5.61 20.46 -5.28
C GLN A 240 6.11 21.01 -6.62
N LYS A 241 7.16 20.41 -7.19
CA LYS A 241 7.71 20.85 -8.48
C LYS A 241 6.81 20.50 -9.66
N ALA A 242 5.99 19.45 -9.60
CA ALA A 242 4.97 19.18 -10.60
C ALA A 242 3.89 20.28 -10.62
N ILE A 243 3.47 20.80 -9.45
CA ILE A 243 2.54 21.94 -9.38
C ILE A 243 3.15 23.19 -10.01
N GLU A 244 4.43 23.49 -9.72
CA GLU A 244 5.14 24.59 -10.38
C GLU A 244 5.26 24.39 -11.90
N ALA A 245 5.57 23.17 -12.34
CA ALA A 245 5.69 22.79 -13.74
C ALA A 245 4.38 22.99 -14.50
N VAL A 246 3.22 22.72 -13.89
CA VAL A 246 1.90 23.04 -14.46
C VAL A 246 1.78 24.55 -14.73
N GLY A 247 2.21 25.40 -13.79
CA GLY A 247 2.22 26.85 -13.95
C GLY A 247 3.10 27.31 -15.13
N LYS A 248 4.33 26.78 -15.22
CA LYS A 248 5.28 27.08 -16.32
C LYS A 248 4.79 26.56 -17.67
N ALA A 249 4.19 25.37 -17.70
CA ALA A 249 3.60 24.77 -18.89
C ALA A 249 2.45 25.63 -19.39
N ALA A 250 1.53 26.02 -18.49
CA ALA A 250 0.43 26.92 -18.83
C ALA A 250 0.94 28.28 -19.36
N ALA A 251 1.95 28.87 -18.74
CA ALA A 251 2.56 30.11 -19.21
C ALA A 251 3.21 29.97 -20.60
N SER A 252 3.82 28.83 -20.90
CA SER A 252 4.39 28.53 -22.21
C SER A 252 3.32 28.33 -23.27
N LEU A 253 2.26 27.60 -22.93
CA LEU A 253 1.14 27.30 -23.83
C LEU A 253 0.26 28.52 -24.11
N ARG A 254 0.15 29.48 -23.18
CA ARG A 254 -0.53 30.78 -23.43
C ARG A 254 0.10 31.61 -24.55
N LYS A 255 1.32 31.28 -24.98
CA LYS A 255 1.98 31.92 -26.13
C LYS A 255 1.43 31.43 -27.47
N ILE A 256 0.71 30.30 -27.48
CA ILE A 256 0.04 29.80 -28.67
C ILE A 256 -1.29 30.55 -28.80
N ASP A 257 -1.35 31.49 -29.72
CA ASP A 257 -2.57 32.26 -29.98
C ASP A 257 -3.49 31.52 -30.97
N ILE A 258 -4.70 32.02 -31.15
CA ILE A 258 -5.67 31.49 -32.10
C ILE A 258 -5.15 31.56 -33.55
N ASP A 259 -4.35 32.58 -33.87
CA ASP A 259 -3.72 32.71 -35.19
C ASP A 259 -2.69 31.59 -35.42
N ASP A 260 -1.90 31.24 -34.39
CA ASP A 260 -0.97 30.11 -34.46
C ASP A 260 -1.73 28.79 -34.62
N LEU A 261 -2.83 28.59 -33.87
CA LEU A 261 -3.68 27.40 -34.02
C LEU A 261 -4.30 27.31 -35.42
N GLN A 262 -4.70 28.44 -36.00
CA GLN A 262 -5.22 28.48 -37.37
C GLN A 262 -4.13 28.14 -38.39
N HIS A 263 -2.91 28.65 -38.21
CA HIS A 263 -1.78 28.31 -39.06
C HIS A 263 -1.41 26.83 -38.93
N ILE A 264 -1.25 26.30 -37.72
CA ILE A 264 -1.00 24.88 -37.46
C ILE A 264 -2.09 24.02 -38.11
N ARG A 265 -3.36 24.38 -37.91
CA ARG A 265 -4.48 23.64 -38.51
C ARG A 265 -4.43 23.68 -40.04
N THR A 266 -4.14 24.83 -40.63
CA THR A 266 -4.24 25.02 -42.09
C THR A 266 -3.00 24.53 -42.83
N MET A 267 -1.82 24.65 -42.24
CA MET A 267 -0.53 24.32 -42.85
C MET A 267 -0.04 22.92 -42.51
N LEU A 268 -0.50 22.32 -41.40
CA LEU A 268 -0.08 20.98 -40.95
C LEU A 268 -1.26 20.03 -40.82
N LEU A 269 -2.15 20.27 -39.85
CA LEU A 269 -3.11 19.25 -39.42
C LEU A 269 -4.15 18.88 -40.48
N ARG A 270 -4.59 19.85 -41.31
CA ARG A 270 -5.49 19.56 -42.44
C ARG A 270 -4.88 18.62 -43.47
N PHE A 271 -3.58 18.73 -43.72
CA PHE A 271 -2.88 17.86 -44.65
C PHE A 271 -2.65 16.47 -44.04
N GLU A 272 -2.39 16.41 -42.73
CA GLU A 272 -2.18 15.16 -42.02
C GLU A 272 -3.49 14.44 -41.66
N GLY A 273 -4.63 15.15 -41.62
CA GLY A 273 -5.94 14.63 -41.22
C GLY A 273 -6.14 14.53 -39.70
N VAL A 274 -5.29 15.21 -38.91
CA VAL A 274 -5.30 15.15 -37.45
C VAL A 274 -6.26 16.18 -36.87
N ASN A 275 -7.04 15.80 -35.87
CA ASN A 275 -7.88 16.72 -35.12
C ASN A 275 -7.02 17.66 -34.28
N THR A 276 -7.33 18.96 -34.34
CA THR A 276 -6.66 19.99 -33.53
C THR A 276 -6.66 19.67 -32.04
N SER A 277 -7.76 19.16 -31.48
CA SER A 277 -7.82 18.78 -30.07
C SER A 277 -6.85 17.65 -29.71
N SER A 278 -6.71 16.63 -30.57
CA SER A 278 -5.78 15.52 -30.35
C SER A 278 -4.34 16.02 -30.33
N TYR A 279 -3.97 16.80 -31.35
CA TYR A 279 -2.64 17.40 -31.46
C TYR A 279 -2.32 18.29 -30.26
N MET A 280 -3.24 19.16 -29.85
CA MET A 280 -3.00 20.05 -28.71
C MET A 280 -2.85 19.29 -27.40
N LEU A 281 -3.61 18.22 -27.21
CA LEU A 281 -3.43 17.37 -26.03
C LEU A 281 -2.03 16.72 -26.03
N ASP A 282 -1.52 16.22 -27.16
CA ASP A 282 -0.17 15.65 -27.25
C ASP A 282 0.91 16.72 -26.96
N VAL A 283 0.74 17.93 -27.50
CA VAL A 283 1.63 19.08 -27.21
C VAL A 283 1.60 19.43 -25.73
N PHE A 284 0.42 19.50 -25.11
CA PHE A 284 0.26 19.86 -23.70
C PHE A 284 0.93 18.82 -22.80
N ASP A 285 0.72 17.53 -23.07
CA ASP A 285 1.34 16.42 -22.34
C ASP A 285 2.87 16.51 -22.40
N ARG A 286 3.44 16.80 -23.58
CA ARG A 286 4.90 16.91 -23.78
C ARG A 286 5.50 18.16 -23.17
N VAL A 287 4.81 19.30 -23.26
CA VAL A 287 5.26 20.53 -22.62
C VAL A 287 5.25 20.37 -21.11
N LEU A 288 4.21 19.76 -20.53
CA LEU A 288 4.18 19.48 -19.09
C LEU A 288 5.32 18.55 -18.68
N GLN A 289 5.53 17.44 -19.41
CA GLN A 289 6.64 16.52 -19.18
C GLN A 289 7.99 17.25 -19.21
N TYR A 290 8.23 18.08 -20.23
CA TYR A 290 9.46 18.87 -20.33
C TYR A 290 9.66 19.82 -19.14
N GLN A 291 8.58 20.46 -18.65
CA GLN A 291 8.69 21.33 -17.47
C GLN A 291 8.98 20.55 -16.19
N ILE A 292 8.46 19.33 -16.03
CA ILE A 292 8.79 18.45 -14.90
C ILE A 292 10.27 18.03 -14.96
N GLU A 293 10.76 17.61 -16.14
CA GLU A 293 12.14 17.19 -16.36
C GLU A 293 13.16 18.33 -16.15
N ALA A 294 12.74 19.59 -16.27
CA ALA A 294 13.59 20.77 -16.13
C ALA A 294 13.86 21.19 -14.67
N HIS A 295 13.36 20.45 -13.68
CA HIS A 295 13.57 20.74 -12.27
C HIS A 295 14.75 19.95 -11.70
N ASP A 296 15.90 20.62 -11.58
CA ASP A 296 17.11 20.04 -10.99
C ASP A 296 16.86 19.54 -9.55
N GLU A 297 15.96 20.19 -8.79
CA GLU A 297 15.65 19.78 -7.41
C GLU A 297 15.02 18.38 -7.35
N VAL A 298 14.21 18.00 -8.34
CA VAL A 298 13.63 16.66 -8.43
C VAL A 298 14.72 15.63 -8.74
N LEU A 299 15.68 15.98 -9.61
CA LEU A 299 16.81 15.12 -9.94
C LEU A 299 17.73 14.93 -8.74
N GLU A 300 18.03 16.00 -8.00
CA GLU A 300 18.82 15.95 -6.76
C GLU A 300 18.13 15.12 -5.67
N ALA A 301 16.80 15.24 -5.52
CA ALA A 301 16.03 14.45 -4.57
C ALA A 301 15.94 12.96 -4.93
N ALA A 302 16.18 12.60 -6.20
CA ALA A 302 16.19 11.20 -6.64
C ALA A 302 17.51 10.47 -6.31
N VAL A 303 18.65 11.18 -6.24
CA VAL A 303 19.98 10.59 -6.02
C VAL A 303 20.04 9.70 -4.76
N PRO A 304 19.50 10.12 -3.59
CA PRO A 304 19.51 9.26 -2.40
C PRO A 304 18.77 7.93 -2.54
N LEU A 305 17.87 7.78 -3.53
CA LEU A 305 17.18 6.51 -3.79
C LEU A 305 18.13 5.44 -4.35
N ASP A 306 19.25 5.83 -4.96
CA ASP A 306 20.27 4.91 -5.44
C ASP A 306 21.08 4.28 -4.28
N GLU A 307 21.00 4.87 -3.08
CA GLU A 307 21.70 4.43 -1.85
C GLU A 307 20.79 3.64 -0.89
N MET A 308 19.59 3.24 -1.33
CA MET A 308 18.67 2.44 -0.50
C MET A 308 19.32 1.14 -0.02
N ALA A 309 19.03 0.77 1.23
CA ALA A 309 19.63 -0.42 1.83
C ALA A 309 19.18 -1.73 1.14
N ASP A 310 20.13 -2.66 0.98
CA ASP A 310 19.87 -4.04 0.51
C ASP A 310 19.20 -4.94 1.60
N ASP A 311 18.92 -4.38 2.78
CA ASP A 311 18.24 -5.09 3.85
C ASP A 311 16.84 -5.55 3.39
N PRO A 312 16.34 -6.69 3.91
CA PRO A 312 15.00 -7.15 3.56
C PRO A 312 13.97 -6.05 3.82
N PRO A 313 12.98 -5.89 2.91
CA PRO A 313 12.07 -4.76 2.97
C PRO A 313 11.31 -4.72 4.30
N PRO A 314 10.92 -3.53 4.77
CA PRO A 314 10.20 -3.39 6.02
C PRO A 314 8.94 -4.26 6.02
N LEU A 315 8.55 -4.74 7.22
CA LEU A 315 7.30 -5.44 7.47
C LEU A 315 6.16 -4.79 6.71
N MET A 316 5.53 -5.54 5.79
CA MET A 316 4.45 -4.99 4.98
C MET A 316 3.24 -4.73 5.88
N ILE A 317 2.68 -3.54 5.74
CA ILE A 317 1.35 -3.20 6.21
C ILE A 317 0.57 -3.01 4.92
N SER A 318 -0.47 -3.82 4.70
CA SER A 318 -1.42 -3.78 3.57
C SER A 318 -1.16 -4.75 2.41
N ASN A 319 -2.24 -5.44 2.05
CA ASN A 319 -2.44 -6.13 0.77
C ASN A 319 -2.67 -5.16 -0.41
N ASP A 320 -2.51 -3.84 -0.25
CA ASP A 320 -2.81 -2.83 -1.28
C ASP A 320 -1.67 -2.63 -2.30
N ARG A 321 -0.63 -3.45 -2.27
CA ARG A 321 0.46 -3.40 -3.27
C ARG A 321 -0.03 -3.95 -4.60
N ASP A 322 -0.62 -3.09 -5.42
CA ASP A 322 -0.85 -3.37 -6.84
C ASP A 322 0.22 -2.69 -7.72
N THR A 323 1.40 -3.31 -7.81
CA THR A 323 2.45 -2.84 -8.73
C THR A 323 2.01 -2.93 -10.20
N PHE A 324 1.00 -3.74 -10.53
CA PHE A 324 0.48 -3.83 -11.90
C PHE A 324 -0.31 -2.59 -12.30
N SER A 325 -1.04 -1.97 -11.37
CA SER A 325 -1.74 -0.71 -11.64
C SER A 325 -0.77 0.40 -12.09
N ILE A 326 0.38 0.51 -11.42
CA ILE A 326 1.44 1.48 -11.75
C ILE A 326 2.08 1.13 -13.10
N LEU A 327 2.38 -0.15 -13.33
CA LEU A 327 2.89 -0.62 -14.64
C LEU A 327 1.92 -0.29 -15.77
N GLU A 328 0.62 -0.52 -15.57
CA GLU A 328 -0.41 -0.24 -16.56
C GLU A 328 -0.45 1.24 -16.91
N GLN A 329 -0.46 2.13 -15.92
CA GLN A 329 -0.49 3.58 -16.12
C GLN A 329 0.74 4.12 -16.85
N THR A 330 1.88 3.46 -16.67
CA THR A 330 3.15 3.81 -17.28
C THR A 330 3.22 3.37 -18.75
N LEU A 331 2.63 2.21 -19.08
CA LEU A 331 2.85 1.55 -20.37
C LEU A 331 1.69 1.71 -21.34
N PHE A 332 0.47 1.89 -20.84
CA PHE A 332 -0.73 2.04 -21.64
C PHE A 332 -1.25 3.48 -21.62
N VAL A 333 -1.90 3.86 -22.72
CA VAL A 333 -2.66 5.11 -22.81
C VAL A 333 -3.93 4.96 -21.98
N ASN A 334 -4.22 5.98 -21.17
CA ASN A 334 -5.42 6.05 -20.35
C ASN A 334 -6.68 5.74 -21.21
N PRO A 335 -7.62 4.88 -20.74
CA PRO A 335 -8.81 4.51 -21.50
C PRO A 335 -9.64 5.70 -21.99
N SER A 336 -9.76 6.76 -21.20
CA SER A 336 -10.49 7.98 -21.58
C SER A 336 -9.79 8.73 -22.72
N ARG A 337 -8.45 8.78 -22.73
CA ARG A 337 -7.67 9.36 -23.84
C ARG A 337 -7.78 8.51 -25.11
N ARG A 338 -7.80 7.18 -24.98
CA ARG A 338 -7.98 6.25 -26.10
C ARG A 338 -9.33 6.44 -26.82
N ALA A 339 -10.39 6.78 -26.08
CA ALA A 339 -11.72 7.03 -26.64
C ALA A 339 -11.83 8.36 -27.40
N HIS A 340 -10.86 9.27 -27.24
CA HIS A 340 -10.87 10.56 -27.93
C HIS A 340 -10.60 10.38 -29.45
N ALA A 341 -11.44 10.98 -30.29
CA ALA A 341 -11.30 10.90 -31.74
C ALA A 341 -10.09 11.69 -32.24
N THR A 342 -9.15 11.00 -32.89
CA THR A 342 -7.92 11.60 -33.44
C THR A 342 -8.12 12.25 -34.82
N GLY A 343 -9.24 11.97 -35.49
CA GLY A 343 -9.48 12.36 -36.89
C GLY A 343 -9.13 11.25 -37.89
N ALA A 344 -8.58 10.13 -37.41
CA ALA A 344 -8.17 9.02 -38.27
C ALA A 344 -9.35 8.38 -39.03
N VAL A 345 -9.10 8.07 -40.31
CA VAL A 345 -10.06 7.35 -41.16
C VAL A 345 -10.24 5.90 -40.69
N TRP A 346 -9.16 5.32 -40.17
CA TRP A 346 -9.10 3.98 -39.62
C TRP A 346 -9.65 3.94 -38.18
N PRO A 347 -10.39 2.88 -37.80
CA PRO A 347 -10.89 2.70 -36.43
C PRO A 347 -9.81 2.16 -35.47
N VAL A 348 -8.54 2.28 -35.84
CA VAL A 348 -7.36 1.77 -35.14
C VAL A 348 -6.24 2.78 -35.22
N THR A 349 -5.36 2.78 -34.23
CA THR A 349 -4.15 3.60 -34.14
C THR A 349 -2.95 2.70 -33.91
N PHE A 350 -1.74 3.18 -34.24
CA PHE A 350 -0.50 2.53 -33.85
C PHE A 350 -0.50 2.27 -32.33
N GLY A 351 -0.03 1.09 -31.92
CA GLY A 351 -0.04 0.73 -30.49
C GLY A 351 -1.32 0.04 -30.00
N ASP A 352 -2.41 0.04 -30.78
CA ASP A 352 -3.65 -0.64 -30.39
C ASP A 352 -3.47 -2.17 -30.34
N ILE A 353 -4.06 -2.77 -29.30
CA ILE A 353 -4.18 -4.21 -29.12
C ILE A 353 -5.65 -4.60 -29.35
N ILE A 354 -5.90 -5.30 -30.45
CA ILE A 354 -7.22 -5.76 -30.87
C ILE A 354 -7.44 -7.17 -30.32
N GLY A 355 -8.53 -7.37 -29.59
CA GLY A 355 -8.93 -8.68 -29.08
C GLY A 355 -10.40 -9.00 -29.34
N PRO A 356 -10.81 -10.25 -29.08
CA PRO A 356 -12.19 -10.66 -29.21
C PRO A 356 -13.06 -9.95 -28.17
N ARG A 357 -14.26 -9.55 -28.57
CA ARG A 357 -15.23 -8.94 -27.66
C ARG A 357 -15.77 -9.97 -26.69
N LEU A 358 -15.81 -9.65 -25.39
CA LEU A 358 -16.43 -10.51 -24.38
C LEU A 358 -17.90 -10.76 -24.68
N GLY A 359 -18.34 -12.01 -24.48
CA GLY A 359 -19.71 -12.44 -24.73
C GLY A 359 -20.08 -12.57 -26.21
N ALA A 360 -19.18 -12.25 -27.15
CA ALA A 360 -19.43 -12.54 -28.56
C ALA A 360 -19.42 -14.06 -28.81
N PRO A 361 -20.31 -14.58 -29.68
CA PRO A 361 -20.34 -16.01 -29.99
C PRO A 361 -19.04 -16.44 -30.67
N ASP A 362 -18.53 -17.63 -30.30
CA ASP A 362 -17.33 -18.18 -30.93
C ASP A 362 -17.60 -18.50 -32.40
N LYS A 363 -16.78 -17.92 -33.28
CA LYS A 363 -16.87 -18.09 -34.74
C LYS A 363 -15.60 -18.80 -35.23
N PRO A 364 -15.61 -20.13 -35.43
CA PRO A 364 -14.43 -20.89 -35.88
C PRO A 364 -13.82 -20.42 -37.20
N ARG A 365 -14.63 -19.79 -38.07
CA ARG A 365 -14.19 -19.18 -39.34
C ARG A 365 -14.18 -17.64 -39.29
N GLY A 366 -14.28 -17.07 -38.10
CA GLY A 366 -14.24 -15.63 -37.85
C GLY A 366 -12.82 -15.07 -37.88
N PHE A 367 -12.69 -13.77 -37.62
CA PHE A 367 -11.38 -13.10 -37.62
C PHE A 367 -10.39 -13.70 -36.63
N PHE A 368 -10.87 -14.13 -35.48
CA PHE A 368 -10.09 -14.80 -34.44
C PHE A 368 -10.08 -16.33 -34.56
N GLY A 369 -10.72 -16.93 -35.58
CA GLY A 369 -10.75 -18.38 -35.76
C GLY A 369 -11.36 -19.18 -34.60
N GLY A 370 -12.26 -18.56 -33.82
CA GLY A 370 -12.86 -19.15 -32.61
C GLY A 370 -11.95 -19.14 -31.38
N ARG A 371 -10.75 -18.54 -31.47
CA ARG A 371 -9.84 -18.35 -30.35
C ARG A 371 -10.20 -17.10 -29.55
N ARG A 372 -10.25 -17.24 -28.23
CA ARG A 372 -10.47 -16.12 -27.29
C ARG A 372 -9.18 -15.50 -26.77
N ASP A 373 -8.08 -16.22 -26.92
CA ASP A 373 -6.73 -15.84 -26.53
C ASP A 373 -5.95 -15.15 -27.66
N LEU A 374 -6.45 -15.15 -28.91
CA LEU A 374 -5.76 -14.52 -30.04
C LEU A 374 -5.98 -13.00 -30.05
N VAL A 375 -4.89 -12.24 -30.05
CA VAL A 375 -4.89 -10.77 -30.16
C VAL A 375 -4.02 -10.29 -31.29
N PHE A 376 -4.18 -9.02 -31.67
CA PHE A 376 -3.40 -8.38 -32.72
C PHE A 376 -2.88 -7.02 -32.29
N PHE A 377 -1.59 -6.79 -32.44
CA PHE A 377 -0.95 -5.48 -32.29
C PHE A 377 -0.95 -4.74 -33.63
N VAL A 378 -1.35 -3.47 -33.62
CA VAL A 378 -1.31 -2.60 -34.80
C VAL A 378 0.09 -2.01 -34.97
N ALA A 379 0.84 -2.56 -35.94
CA ALA A 379 2.23 -2.19 -36.21
C ALA A 379 2.39 -1.10 -37.29
N SER A 380 1.33 -0.78 -38.03
CA SER A 380 1.33 0.28 -39.04
C SER A 380 1.61 1.66 -38.42
N PRO A 381 2.45 2.51 -39.05
CA PRO A 381 2.69 3.88 -38.59
C PRO A 381 1.41 4.71 -38.48
N GLU A 382 1.31 5.55 -37.46
CA GLU A 382 0.11 6.35 -37.22
C GLU A 382 -0.19 7.36 -38.35
N CYS A 383 0.82 8.02 -38.90
CA CYS A 383 0.67 8.98 -40.00
C CYS A 383 -0.03 8.38 -41.23
N ASP A 384 0.15 7.09 -41.49
CA ASP A 384 -0.47 6.39 -42.60
C ASP A 384 -1.92 5.94 -42.30
N LEU A 385 -2.30 5.85 -41.02
CA LEU A 385 -3.65 5.51 -40.55
C LEU A 385 -4.59 6.72 -40.54
N ILE A 386 -4.03 7.93 -40.51
CA ILE A 386 -4.82 9.16 -40.46
C ILE A 386 -5.23 9.62 -41.87
N ARG A 387 -4.35 9.41 -42.86
CA ARG A 387 -4.53 9.91 -44.23
C ARG A 387 -5.60 9.14 -45.04
N THR A 388 -6.41 9.87 -45.82
CA THR A 388 -7.41 9.30 -46.74
C THR A 388 -6.80 8.58 -47.95
N ASP A 389 -5.59 8.97 -48.37
CA ASP A 389 -4.80 8.37 -49.45
C ASP A 389 -3.68 7.44 -48.92
N GLY A 390 -3.71 7.12 -47.62
CA GLY A 390 -2.69 6.34 -46.94
C GLY A 390 -2.77 4.83 -47.21
N LEU A 391 -2.69 4.04 -46.13
CA LEU A 391 -2.62 2.58 -46.24
C LEU A 391 -3.88 1.96 -46.88
N LYS A 392 -3.68 0.97 -47.76
CA LYS A 392 -4.76 0.09 -48.24
C LYS A 392 -5.14 -0.96 -47.20
N THR A 393 -4.14 -1.43 -46.45
CA THR A 393 -4.28 -2.42 -45.40
C THR A 393 -3.40 -2.08 -44.21
N VAL A 394 -3.86 -2.41 -43.01
CA VAL A 394 -3.10 -2.24 -41.76
C VAL A 394 -2.34 -3.52 -41.46
N LEU A 395 -1.07 -3.38 -41.07
CA LEU A 395 -0.22 -4.47 -40.61
C LEU A 395 -0.54 -4.80 -39.15
N LEU A 396 -0.78 -6.08 -38.90
CA LEU A 396 -1.06 -6.66 -37.60
C LEU A 396 -0.03 -7.72 -37.27
N VAL A 397 0.41 -7.74 -36.01
CA VAL A 397 1.23 -8.83 -35.45
C VAL A 397 0.36 -9.65 -34.53
N ALA A 398 0.28 -10.96 -34.75
CA ALA A 398 -0.48 -11.83 -33.87
C ALA A 398 0.21 -12.00 -32.51
N GLY A 399 -0.60 -12.14 -31.46
CA GLY A 399 -0.14 -12.50 -30.13
C GLY A 399 -1.14 -13.42 -29.44
N THR A 400 -0.69 -14.10 -28.41
CA THR A 400 -1.54 -14.94 -27.55
C THR A 400 -1.63 -14.30 -26.17
N LEU A 401 -2.84 -14.00 -25.72
CA LEU A 401 -3.18 -13.63 -24.34
C LEU A 401 -3.01 -14.85 -23.46
N GLU A 402 -2.11 -14.72 -22.49
CA GLU A 402 -1.81 -15.73 -21.50
C GLU A 402 -2.18 -15.17 -20.13
N GLU A 403 -3.07 -15.86 -19.43
CA GLU A 403 -3.49 -15.49 -18.09
C GLU A 403 -2.31 -15.54 -17.13
N VAL A 404 -2.17 -14.51 -16.31
CA VAL A 404 -1.13 -14.46 -15.28
C VAL A 404 -1.61 -15.27 -14.08
N ASP A 405 -1.16 -16.52 -14.02
CA ASP A 405 -1.55 -17.51 -13.02
C ASP A 405 -0.29 -18.16 -12.43
N MET A 406 -0.23 -18.21 -11.09
CA MET A 406 0.92 -18.71 -10.34
C MET A 406 1.01 -20.24 -10.28
N ALA A 407 -0.08 -20.95 -10.59
CA ALA A 407 -0.10 -22.41 -10.74
C ALA A 407 0.41 -22.87 -12.13
N LYS A 408 0.37 -21.97 -13.11
CA LYS A 408 0.93 -22.16 -14.45
C LYS A 408 2.39 -21.66 -14.50
N PRO A 409 3.19 -22.05 -15.50
CA PRO A 409 4.52 -21.48 -15.69
C PRO A 409 4.44 -19.95 -15.73
N VAL A 410 4.93 -19.32 -14.66
CA VAL A 410 4.88 -17.86 -14.54
C VAL A 410 5.78 -17.29 -15.62
N LEU A 411 5.18 -16.55 -16.54
CA LEU A 411 5.87 -16.10 -17.74
C LEU A 411 6.92 -15.06 -17.36
N GLY A 412 8.21 -15.36 -17.47
CA GLY A 412 9.24 -14.33 -17.32
C GLY A 412 9.05 -13.19 -18.35
N VAL A 413 9.58 -12.01 -18.08
CA VAL A 413 9.63 -10.94 -19.09
C VAL A 413 10.72 -11.30 -20.11
N SER A 414 10.34 -11.55 -21.36
CA SER A 414 11.23 -11.83 -22.49
C SER A 414 11.09 -10.75 -23.56
N GLY A 415 11.99 -10.75 -24.54
CA GLY A 415 11.98 -9.77 -25.64
C GLY A 415 10.86 -9.98 -26.68
N ASN A 416 9.85 -10.82 -26.38
CA ASN A 416 8.69 -11.02 -27.23
C ASN A 416 7.39 -11.04 -26.42
N THR A 417 7.43 -10.61 -25.15
CA THR A 417 6.24 -10.50 -24.32
C THR A 417 5.96 -9.05 -24.00
N THR A 418 4.69 -8.64 -24.01
CA THR A 418 4.34 -7.35 -23.42
C THR A 418 4.24 -7.46 -21.90
N PRO A 419 4.36 -6.33 -21.20
CA PRO A 419 3.94 -6.22 -19.81
C PRO A 419 2.45 -6.53 -19.62
N ILE A 420 2.05 -6.62 -18.36
CA ILE A 420 0.71 -7.09 -17.97
C ILE A 420 -0.37 -6.10 -18.37
N LEU A 421 -1.38 -6.61 -19.06
CA LEU A 421 -2.60 -5.93 -19.46
C LEU A 421 -3.70 -6.31 -18.48
N ASN A 422 -4.32 -5.31 -17.85
CA ASN A 422 -5.55 -5.54 -17.10
C ASN A 422 -6.74 -5.54 -18.05
N TYR A 423 -7.46 -6.66 -18.15
CA TYR A 423 -8.71 -6.72 -18.88
C TYR A 423 -9.87 -6.62 -17.89
N ALA A 424 -10.39 -5.41 -17.74
CA ALA A 424 -11.43 -5.08 -16.75
C ALA A 424 -12.56 -6.12 -16.71
N GLY A 425 -12.83 -6.69 -15.53
CA GLY A 425 -13.86 -7.70 -15.33
C GLY A 425 -13.52 -9.11 -15.83
N VAL A 426 -12.28 -9.35 -16.27
CA VAL A 426 -11.81 -10.67 -16.75
C VAL A 426 -10.55 -11.13 -16.02
N GLY A 427 -9.57 -10.24 -15.83
CA GLY A 427 -8.33 -10.55 -15.12
C GLY A 427 -7.09 -9.94 -15.76
N ARG A 428 -5.92 -10.36 -15.25
CA ARG A 428 -4.60 -9.89 -15.70
C ARG A 428 -3.98 -10.85 -16.70
N PHE A 429 -3.53 -10.32 -17.83
CA PHE A 429 -2.97 -11.10 -18.93
C PHE A 429 -1.58 -10.58 -19.32
N GLN A 430 -0.73 -11.48 -19.78
CA GLN A 430 0.47 -11.18 -20.54
C GLN A 430 0.21 -11.52 -22.01
N ILE A 431 0.85 -10.84 -22.96
CA ILE A 431 0.75 -11.24 -24.37
C ILE A 431 2.11 -11.72 -24.84
N THR A 432 2.15 -12.94 -25.38
CA THR A 432 3.30 -13.48 -26.10
C THR A 432 3.10 -13.23 -27.59
N TRP A 433 3.99 -12.43 -28.20
CA TRP A 433 3.91 -12.03 -29.60
C TRP A 433 4.58 -13.03 -30.52
N ASP A 434 3.91 -13.32 -31.62
CA ASP A 434 4.44 -14.12 -32.73
C ASP A 434 4.83 -13.17 -33.88
N PHE A 435 6.10 -12.77 -33.91
CA PHE A 435 6.64 -11.92 -34.97
C PHE A 435 6.68 -12.61 -36.35
N GLY A 436 6.41 -13.93 -36.42
CA GLY A 436 6.26 -14.69 -37.66
C GLY A 436 4.84 -14.65 -38.23
N ASP A 437 3.79 -14.48 -37.41
CA ASP A 437 2.39 -14.39 -37.86
C ASP A 437 1.99 -12.93 -38.08
N LEU A 438 2.31 -12.45 -39.29
CA LEU A 438 1.91 -11.14 -39.78
C LEU A 438 0.62 -11.24 -40.58
N ARG A 439 -0.35 -10.39 -40.22
CA ARG A 439 -1.64 -10.31 -40.91
C ARG A 439 -1.89 -8.90 -41.39
N THR A 440 -2.82 -8.78 -42.33
CA THR A 440 -3.29 -7.48 -42.77
C THR A 440 -4.81 -7.41 -42.82
N ILE A 441 -5.36 -6.23 -42.52
CA ILE A 441 -6.80 -5.97 -42.63
C ILE A 441 -7.06 -4.71 -43.45
N GLY A 442 -8.08 -4.77 -44.32
CA GLY A 442 -8.57 -3.61 -45.06
C GLY A 442 -9.53 -2.75 -44.23
N LEU A 443 -9.69 -1.48 -44.61
CA LEU A 443 -10.46 -0.48 -43.87
C LEU A 443 -11.92 -0.90 -43.60
N SER A 444 -12.60 -1.42 -44.62
CA SER A 444 -14.00 -1.86 -44.50
C SER A 444 -14.13 -3.00 -43.47
N ARG A 445 -13.18 -3.95 -43.48
CA ARG A 445 -13.15 -5.05 -42.51
C ARG A 445 -12.85 -4.54 -41.11
N ALA A 446 -11.89 -3.63 -40.94
CA ALA A 446 -11.58 -3.02 -39.64
C ALA A 446 -12.81 -2.32 -39.04
N LYS A 447 -13.51 -1.50 -39.85
CA LYS A 447 -14.76 -0.83 -39.44
C LYS A 447 -15.86 -1.83 -39.07
N GLY A 448 -16.00 -2.92 -39.84
CA GLY A 448 -16.96 -3.98 -39.56
C GLY A 448 -16.66 -4.78 -38.28
N LEU A 449 -15.38 -4.97 -37.94
CA LEU A 449 -14.94 -5.69 -36.75
C LEU A 449 -15.11 -4.88 -35.46
N LEU A 450 -14.80 -3.58 -35.50
CA LEU A 450 -14.73 -2.70 -34.32
C LEU A 450 -15.99 -1.85 -34.10
N ARG A 451 -16.98 -1.90 -35.00
CA ARG A 451 -18.28 -1.24 -34.78
C ARG A 451 -18.98 -1.75 -33.51
N PRO A 452 -19.95 -1.00 -32.95
CA PRO A 452 -20.83 -1.53 -31.92
C PRO A 452 -21.46 -2.87 -32.33
N GLY A 453 -21.31 -3.91 -31.50
CA GLY A 453 -21.76 -5.27 -31.79
C GLY A 453 -20.90 -6.07 -32.77
N GLY A 454 -19.73 -5.55 -33.19
CA GLY A 454 -18.73 -6.29 -33.96
C GLY A 454 -17.96 -7.31 -33.12
N ASP A 455 -17.21 -8.17 -33.79
CA ASP A 455 -16.50 -9.32 -33.18
C ASP A 455 -15.26 -8.91 -32.37
N ALA A 456 -14.79 -7.67 -32.51
CA ALA A 456 -13.55 -7.19 -31.91
C ALA A 456 -13.77 -5.97 -31.00
N THR A 457 -12.79 -5.74 -30.13
CA THR A 457 -12.64 -4.53 -29.31
C THR A 457 -11.16 -4.17 -29.16
N ILE A 458 -10.87 -2.92 -28.80
CA ILE A 458 -9.52 -2.49 -28.42
C ILE A 458 -9.32 -2.76 -26.93
N LEU A 459 -8.50 -3.74 -26.60
CA LEU A 459 -8.22 -4.12 -25.21
C LEU A 459 -7.32 -3.09 -24.52
N GLY A 460 -6.30 -2.60 -25.21
CA GLY A 460 -5.33 -1.63 -24.72
C GLY A 460 -4.70 -0.84 -25.86
N ARG A 461 -4.06 0.28 -25.54
CA ARG A 461 -3.16 1.00 -26.45
C ARG A 461 -1.84 1.21 -25.74
N LEU A 462 -0.76 0.65 -26.27
CA LEU A 462 0.58 0.90 -25.78
C LEU A 462 0.97 2.35 -26.03
N ARG A 463 1.70 2.98 -25.10
CA ARG A 463 2.35 4.27 -25.35
C ARG A 463 3.44 4.12 -26.40
N ASP A 464 3.76 5.22 -27.09
CA ASP A 464 4.62 5.23 -28.28
C ASP A 464 5.95 4.51 -28.08
N VAL A 465 6.66 4.77 -26.97
CA VAL A 465 7.97 4.16 -26.69
C VAL A 465 7.85 2.64 -26.63
N THR A 466 6.84 2.13 -25.92
CA THR A 466 6.58 0.68 -25.78
C THR A 466 6.12 0.05 -27.09
N ALA A 467 5.22 0.74 -27.83
CA ALA A 467 4.76 0.28 -29.15
C ALA A 467 5.91 0.24 -30.18
N LEU A 468 6.80 1.24 -30.15
CA LEU A 468 7.99 1.32 -30.99
C LEU A 468 8.99 0.22 -30.67
N GLY A 469 9.21 -0.07 -29.37
CA GLY A 469 10.04 -1.18 -28.93
C GLY A 469 9.58 -2.51 -29.51
N LEU A 470 8.27 -2.80 -29.43
CA LEU A 470 7.68 -4.01 -30.02
C LEU A 470 7.83 -4.06 -31.56
N ARG A 471 7.61 -2.92 -32.24
CA ARG A 471 7.82 -2.83 -33.69
C ARG A 471 9.29 -3.03 -34.10
N GLN A 472 10.25 -2.59 -33.29
CA GLN A 472 11.67 -2.83 -33.56
C GLN A 472 12.08 -4.30 -33.35
N GLN A 473 11.49 -4.97 -32.36
CA GLN A 473 11.66 -6.41 -32.16
C GLN A 473 11.17 -7.18 -33.40
N LEU A 474 10.02 -6.81 -33.97
CA LEU A 474 9.53 -7.35 -35.24
C LEU A 474 10.53 -7.16 -36.39
N LEU A 475 11.16 -5.99 -36.49
CA LEU A 475 12.10 -5.64 -37.58
C LEU A 475 13.50 -6.26 -37.40
N GLY A 476 13.70 -7.16 -36.43
CA GLY A 476 14.93 -7.95 -36.31
C GLY A 476 16.10 -7.25 -35.60
N ASN A 477 15.84 -6.34 -34.66
CA ASN A 477 16.87 -5.69 -33.82
C ASN A 477 17.90 -4.84 -34.59
N VAL A 478 17.51 -4.12 -35.64
CA VAL A 478 18.40 -3.18 -36.35
C VAL A 478 18.87 -2.02 -35.45
N GLY A 479 18.20 -1.81 -34.30
CA GLY A 479 18.63 -1.01 -33.16
C GLY A 479 17.76 -1.33 -31.95
N ARG A 480 18.28 -1.20 -30.72
CA ARG A 480 17.48 -1.35 -29.48
C ARG A 480 16.90 0.02 -29.09
N VAL A 481 15.62 0.08 -28.78
CA VAL A 481 15.01 1.17 -28.00
C VAL A 481 15.14 0.83 -26.52
N GLY A 482 15.63 1.78 -25.72
CA GLY A 482 15.62 1.65 -24.27
C GLY A 482 14.18 1.68 -23.77
N GLU A 483 13.72 0.57 -23.21
CA GLU A 483 12.43 0.47 -22.53
C GLU A 483 12.63 0.63 -21.02
N MET A 484 11.59 1.07 -20.32
CA MET A 484 11.61 1.10 -18.86
C MET A 484 11.78 -0.32 -18.31
N ALA A 485 12.63 -0.48 -17.29
CA ALA A 485 12.76 -1.75 -16.60
C ALA A 485 11.41 -2.16 -15.98
N PRO A 486 10.97 -3.42 -16.14
CA PRO A 486 9.70 -3.84 -15.57
C PRO A 486 9.78 -3.87 -14.04
N LEU A 487 8.78 -3.30 -13.37
CA LEU A 487 8.59 -3.46 -11.93
C LEU A 487 8.39 -4.95 -11.56
N PRO A 488 8.81 -5.36 -10.34
CA PRO A 488 8.49 -6.69 -9.82
C PRO A 488 6.99 -6.93 -9.76
N ARG A 489 6.59 -8.18 -9.94
CA ARG A 489 5.18 -8.58 -9.86
C ARG A 489 4.82 -8.91 -8.42
N SER A 490 3.64 -8.51 -7.99
CA SER A 490 3.14 -8.76 -6.64
C SER A 490 1.79 -9.47 -6.70
N PHE A 491 1.61 -10.52 -5.92
CA PHE A 491 0.34 -11.25 -5.78
C PHE A 491 -0.03 -11.36 -4.31
N ALA A 492 -1.25 -11.00 -3.93
CA ALA A 492 -1.74 -11.23 -2.58
C ALA A 492 -1.93 -12.73 -2.33
N PHE A 493 -1.78 -13.16 -1.09
CA PHE A 493 -2.09 -14.52 -0.67
C PHE A 493 -2.67 -14.56 0.74
N ASP A 494 -3.50 -15.58 0.97
CA ASP A 494 -3.89 -16.06 2.30
C ASP A 494 -3.08 -17.30 2.67
N ALA A 495 -2.83 -17.47 3.97
CA ALA A 495 -2.11 -18.62 4.49
C ALA A 495 -2.81 -19.29 5.67
N GLU A 496 -2.64 -20.61 5.75
CA GLU A 496 -2.92 -21.39 6.95
C GLU A 496 -1.64 -22.06 7.41
N VAL A 497 -1.40 -22.06 8.72
CA VAL A 497 -0.23 -22.74 9.30
C VAL A 497 -0.69 -24.04 9.93
N HIS A 498 0.01 -25.12 9.61
CA HIS A 498 -0.25 -26.48 10.09
C HIS A 498 1.03 -27.09 10.66
N PHE A 499 0.91 -28.17 11.42
CA PHE A 499 2.05 -28.92 11.95
C PHE A 499 1.73 -30.43 12.05
N PRO A 500 2.73 -31.31 11.92
CA PRO A 500 2.54 -32.73 12.12
C PRO A 500 2.43 -33.06 13.60
N GLN A 501 1.36 -33.74 13.99
CA GLN A 501 1.10 -34.18 15.36
C GLN A 501 1.93 -35.42 15.74
N ALA A 502 2.05 -35.68 17.04
CA ALA A 502 2.79 -36.82 17.58
C ALA A 502 2.32 -38.19 17.02
N ASP A 503 1.03 -38.32 16.69
CA ASP A 503 0.44 -39.51 16.06
C ASP A 503 0.67 -39.60 14.54
N GLY A 504 1.29 -38.59 13.94
CA GLY A 504 1.57 -38.49 12.51
C GLY A 504 0.44 -37.89 11.66
N THR A 505 -0.64 -37.41 12.29
CA THR A 505 -1.69 -36.63 11.62
C THR A 505 -1.29 -35.15 11.48
N VAL A 506 -2.14 -34.32 10.88
CA VAL A 506 -1.90 -32.88 10.68
C VAL A 506 -2.90 -32.09 11.50
N ALA A 507 -2.40 -31.13 12.29
CA ALA A 507 -3.24 -30.15 12.97
C ALA A 507 -2.97 -28.76 12.42
N ARG A 508 -4.04 -27.97 12.32
CA ARG A 508 -3.96 -26.54 12.07
C ARG A 508 -3.48 -25.83 13.35
N LEU A 509 -2.57 -24.88 13.20
CA LEU A 509 -2.19 -23.97 14.27
C LEU A 509 -3.37 -23.05 14.58
N ALA A 510 -3.86 -23.10 15.82
CA ALA A 510 -4.99 -22.29 16.25
C ALA A 510 -4.57 -20.81 16.36
N LEU A 511 -5.33 -19.93 15.71
CA LEU A 511 -5.24 -18.49 15.85
C LEU A 511 -6.55 -17.97 16.48
N PRO A 512 -6.54 -16.81 17.15
CA PRO A 512 -7.75 -16.15 17.62
C PRO A 512 -8.75 -15.91 16.47
N ASP A 513 -10.05 -15.87 16.81
CA ASP A 513 -11.11 -15.63 15.82
C ASP A 513 -10.91 -14.29 15.10
N GLY A 514 -11.14 -14.30 13.78
CA GLY A 514 -10.97 -13.13 12.91
C GLY A 514 -9.54 -12.87 12.43
N VAL A 515 -8.53 -13.58 12.97
CA VAL A 515 -7.14 -13.43 12.51
C VAL A 515 -6.93 -14.22 11.23
N GLN A 516 -6.54 -13.51 10.16
CA GLN A 516 -6.15 -14.11 8.90
C GLN A 516 -4.66 -13.87 8.65
N ILE A 517 -3.95 -14.90 8.19
CA ILE A 517 -2.56 -14.75 7.77
C ILE A 517 -2.61 -14.34 6.31
N ARG A 518 -2.23 -13.10 6.03
CA ARG A 518 -2.17 -12.53 4.68
C ARG A 518 -0.75 -12.17 4.33
N GLY A 519 -0.48 -11.95 3.05
CA GLY A 519 0.80 -11.44 2.61
C GLY A 519 0.86 -11.16 1.12
N ASN A 520 2.06 -10.79 0.66
CA ASN A 520 2.38 -10.55 -0.74
C ASN A 520 3.49 -11.48 -1.21
N MET A 521 3.29 -12.10 -2.36
CA MET A 521 4.27 -12.86 -3.09
C MET A 521 4.93 -11.97 -4.14
N LEU A 522 6.23 -11.74 -3.99
CA LEU A 522 7.04 -10.91 -4.88
C LEU A 522 7.77 -11.79 -5.89
N VAL A 523 7.53 -11.55 -7.18
CA VAL A 523 8.14 -12.30 -8.28
C VAL A 523 9.10 -11.40 -9.06
N PRO A 524 10.40 -11.76 -9.13
CA PRO A 524 11.39 -11.01 -9.89
C PRO A 524 11.21 -11.19 -11.39
N ARG A 525 11.95 -10.42 -12.19
CA ARG A 525 11.78 -10.32 -13.66
C ARG A 525 11.82 -11.68 -14.38
N LYS A 526 12.71 -12.57 -13.97
CA LYS A 526 12.91 -13.89 -14.60
C LYS A 526 11.90 -14.95 -14.14
N ALA A 527 11.06 -14.64 -13.15
CA ALA A 527 9.96 -15.48 -12.67
C ALA A 527 10.35 -16.95 -12.35
N ARG A 528 11.56 -17.19 -11.84
CA ARG A 528 12.03 -18.52 -11.43
C ARG A 528 11.68 -18.87 -9.99
N SER A 529 11.59 -17.86 -9.15
CA SER A 529 11.32 -17.98 -7.72
C SER A 529 10.43 -16.83 -7.29
N ALA A 530 9.87 -16.93 -6.09
CA ALA A 530 9.13 -15.87 -5.45
C ALA A 530 9.50 -15.77 -3.96
N ASN A 531 9.39 -14.57 -3.41
CA ASN A 531 9.54 -14.33 -1.97
C ASN A 531 8.15 -14.06 -1.38
N LEU A 532 7.78 -14.76 -0.31
CA LEU A 532 6.48 -14.61 0.35
C LEU A 532 6.67 -13.77 1.60
N VAL A 533 6.19 -12.54 1.58
CA VAL A 533 6.26 -11.63 2.71
C VAL A 533 4.92 -11.63 3.43
N LEU A 534 4.93 -11.96 4.72
CA LEU A 534 3.73 -11.96 5.57
C LEU A 534 3.39 -10.53 5.98
N ASP A 535 2.10 -10.23 6.06
CA ASP A 535 1.61 -8.96 6.59
C ASP A 535 1.93 -8.87 8.10
N SER A 536 2.37 -7.70 8.53
CA SER A 536 2.65 -7.37 9.92
C SER A 536 1.42 -7.44 10.84
N ASN A 537 0.22 -7.39 10.25
CA ASN A 537 -1.05 -7.39 10.98
C ASN A 537 -1.27 -8.69 11.77
N CYS A 538 -0.80 -9.83 11.25
CA CYS A 538 -0.92 -11.12 11.95
C CYS A 538 0.33 -11.48 12.77
N GLU A 539 1.33 -10.60 12.83
CA GLU A 539 2.64 -10.91 13.44
C GLU A 539 2.50 -11.34 14.90
N ASN A 540 1.68 -10.64 15.67
CA ASN A 540 1.52 -10.90 17.10
C ASN A 540 0.87 -12.24 17.35
N GLU A 541 -0.29 -12.45 16.75
CA GLU A 541 -1.13 -13.62 16.96
C GLU A 541 -0.44 -14.88 16.42
N LEU A 542 0.23 -14.78 15.27
CA LEU A 542 1.01 -15.89 14.72
C LEU A 542 2.26 -16.16 15.56
N THR A 543 2.99 -15.13 16.01
CA THR A 543 4.15 -15.30 16.90
C THR A 543 3.75 -15.97 18.20
N ARG A 544 2.66 -15.49 18.84
CA ARG A 544 2.13 -16.05 20.09
C ARG A 544 1.72 -17.50 19.88
N ALA A 545 0.96 -17.82 18.82
CA ALA A 545 0.55 -19.18 18.53
C ALA A 545 1.74 -20.13 18.30
N ILE A 546 2.81 -19.68 17.63
CA ILE A 546 4.04 -20.47 17.46
C ILE A 546 4.77 -20.66 18.80
N LEU A 547 4.85 -19.62 19.63
CA LEU A 547 5.48 -19.67 20.95
C LEU A 547 4.72 -20.55 21.96
N ASP A 548 3.40 -20.55 21.90
CA ASP A 548 2.52 -21.31 22.80
C ASP A 548 2.32 -22.76 22.35
N LEU A 549 2.69 -23.10 21.11
CA LEU A 549 2.62 -24.46 20.59
C LEU A 549 3.41 -25.44 21.47
N ASP A 550 2.72 -26.41 22.08
CA ASP A 550 3.33 -27.46 22.87
C ASP A 550 4.17 -28.38 21.97
N ILE A 551 5.49 -28.40 22.19
CA ILE A 551 6.41 -29.22 21.41
C ILE A 551 6.16 -30.71 21.64
N ALA A 552 5.55 -31.12 22.75
CA ALA A 552 5.21 -32.51 23.01
C ALA A 552 4.15 -33.03 22.03
N THR A 553 3.20 -32.19 21.60
CA THR A 553 2.15 -32.56 20.64
C THR A 553 2.66 -32.64 19.20
N VAL A 554 3.86 -32.15 18.92
CA VAL A 554 4.51 -32.18 17.61
C VAL A 554 5.23 -33.52 17.38
N HIS A 555 5.16 -34.05 16.16
CA HIS A 555 5.90 -35.23 15.73
C HIS A 555 7.41 -35.09 16.00
N GLN A 556 8.04 -36.14 16.55
CA GLN A 556 9.44 -36.12 17.00
C GLN A 556 10.42 -35.56 15.95
N SER A 557 10.26 -35.95 14.68
CA SER A 557 11.14 -35.52 13.58
C SER A 557 10.99 -34.05 13.18
N SER A 558 9.95 -33.35 13.64
CA SER A 558 9.72 -31.93 13.36
C SER A 558 10.08 -31.01 14.54
N ARG A 559 10.22 -31.57 15.75
CA ARG A 559 10.46 -30.79 16.98
C ARG A 559 11.66 -29.85 16.90
N ALA A 560 12.81 -30.32 16.40
CA ALA A 560 14.02 -29.50 16.32
C ALA A 560 13.84 -28.25 15.43
N ARG A 561 13.12 -28.37 14.30
CA ARG A 561 12.84 -27.23 13.41
C ARG A 561 11.90 -26.22 14.06
N ILE A 562 10.83 -26.70 14.70
CA ILE A 562 9.87 -25.82 15.38
C ILE A 562 10.51 -25.14 16.59
N SER A 563 11.25 -25.88 17.43
CA SER A 563 12.01 -25.31 18.56
C SER A 563 12.96 -24.21 18.11
N LYS A 564 13.65 -24.41 16.98
CA LYS A 564 14.53 -23.38 16.42
C LYS A 564 13.75 -22.17 15.92
N LEU A 565 12.62 -22.37 15.25
CA LEU A 565 11.76 -21.25 14.83
C LEU A 565 11.23 -20.45 16.03
N LYS A 566 10.99 -21.09 17.18
CA LYS A 566 10.57 -20.41 18.42
C LYS A 566 11.65 -19.46 18.99
N GLU A 567 12.87 -19.45 18.46
CA GLU A 567 13.87 -18.43 18.77
C GLU A 567 13.39 -17.04 18.29
N GLN A 568 13.48 -16.02 19.15
CA GLN A 568 12.99 -14.68 18.84
C GLN A 568 13.63 -14.07 17.57
N SER A 569 14.89 -14.40 17.29
CA SER A 569 15.59 -13.98 16.07
C SER A 569 14.95 -14.57 14.80
N GLN A 570 14.52 -15.83 14.83
CA GLN A 570 13.92 -16.52 13.68
C GLN A 570 12.49 -16.02 13.43
N LEU A 571 11.69 -15.84 14.49
CA LEU A 571 10.36 -15.23 14.38
C LEU A 571 10.44 -13.83 13.75
N ARG A 572 11.36 -12.98 14.22
CA ARG A 572 11.57 -11.65 13.63
C ARG A 572 11.92 -11.71 12.14
N LYS A 573 12.75 -12.68 11.73
CA LYS A 573 13.10 -12.87 10.31
C LYS A 573 11.95 -13.34 9.46
N LEU A 574 11.08 -14.21 10.01
CA LEU A 574 9.91 -14.69 9.30
C LEU A 574 9.06 -13.52 8.80
N PHE A 575 8.85 -12.51 9.64
CA PHE A 575 8.09 -11.32 9.25
C PHE A 575 8.93 -10.33 8.43
N ARG A 576 10.21 -10.10 8.77
CA ARG A 576 11.06 -9.10 8.09
C ARG A 576 11.48 -9.50 6.68
N SER A 577 11.94 -10.74 6.51
CA SER A 577 12.38 -11.22 5.19
C SER A 577 11.28 -11.96 4.46
N GLY A 578 10.36 -12.61 5.17
CA GLY A 578 9.45 -13.55 4.56
C GLY A 578 10.12 -14.89 4.22
N LEU A 579 9.36 -15.77 3.57
CA LEU A 579 9.86 -17.04 3.06
C LEU A 579 10.57 -16.81 1.72
N GLN A 580 11.83 -17.19 1.66
CA GLN A 580 12.72 -16.94 0.53
C GLN A 580 12.66 -18.06 -0.51
N TRP A 581 12.85 -17.68 -1.78
CA TRP A 581 13.17 -18.60 -2.87
C TRP A 581 12.15 -19.74 -3.10
N THR A 582 10.87 -19.40 -3.16
CA THR A 582 9.83 -20.37 -3.52
C THR A 582 9.82 -20.57 -5.03
N THR A 583 10.32 -21.71 -5.50
CA THR A 583 10.44 -22.02 -6.93
C THR A 583 9.09 -22.04 -7.64
N LEU A 584 9.02 -21.36 -8.80
CA LEU A 584 7.86 -21.31 -9.68
C LEU A 584 7.96 -22.34 -10.83
N PRO A 585 6.83 -22.85 -11.37
CA PRO A 585 5.46 -22.64 -10.91
C PRO A 585 5.18 -23.25 -9.53
N LEU A 586 4.14 -22.77 -8.86
CA LEU A 586 3.72 -23.24 -7.54
C LEU A 586 3.09 -24.63 -7.65
N GLN A 587 3.91 -25.68 -7.66
CA GLN A 587 3.45 -27.07 -7.85
C GLN A 587 4.02 -28.02 -6.81
N GLY A 588 3.17 -28.67 -6.03
CA GLY A 588 3.57 -29.57 -4.96
C GLY A 588 4.32 -28.87 -3.83
N ALA A 589 4.82 -29.66 -2.88
CA ALA A 589 5.45 -29.12 -1.69
C ALA A 589 6.81 -28.44 -1.99
N ARG A 590 7.10 -27.36 -1.26
CA ARG A 590 8.38 -26.62 -1.28
C ARG A 590 8.95 -26.53 0.13
N GLU A 591 10.23 -26.20 0.25
CA GLU A 591 10.81 -25.89 1.57
C GLU A 591 10.40 -24.46 1.97
N ALA A 592 10.00 -24.28 3.23
CA ALA A 592 9.85 -22.95 3.80
C ALA A 592 11.21 -22.52 4.37
N GLU A 593 11.78 -21.47 3.81
CA GLU A 593 13.17 -21.07 4.02
C GLU A 593 13.28 -19.60 4.45
N LEU A 594 14.06 -19.32 5.49
CA LEU A 594 14.38 -17.96 5.95
C LEU A 594 15.80 -17.58 5.55
N LEU A 595 16.08 -16.27 5.41
CA LEU A 595 17.42 -15.78 5.17
C LEU A 595 18.35 -16.09 6.37
N LYS A 596 19.58 -16.54 6.11
CA LYS A 596 20.58 -16.74 7.18
C LYS A 596 21.01 -15.40 7.79
N ASP A 597 21.37 -15.40 9.08
CA ASP A 597 21.80 -14.18 9.77
C ASP A 597 23.03 -13.55 9.10
N GLY A 598 22.96 -12.24 8.83
CA GLY A 598 24.06 -11.45 8.29
C GLY A 598 24.45 -11.77 6.85
N GLU A 599 23.65 -12.56 6.13
CA GLU A 599 23.86 -12.82 4.71
C GLU A 599 23.01 -11.83 3.89
N PRO A 600 23.61 -11.08 2.94
CA PRO A 600 22.86 -10.18 2.09
C PRO A 600 21.98 -10.94 1.09
N LEU A 601 21.02 -10.24 0.49
CA LEU A 601 20.35 -10.73 -0.70
C LEU A 601 21.37 -10.79 -1.86
N PRO A 602 21.27 -11.78 -2.76
CA PRO A 602 22.18 -11.89 -3.89
C PRO A 602 21.94 -10.77 -4.92
N ASP A 603 23.02 -10.26 -5.50
CA ASP A 603 23.02 -9.20 -6.52
C ASP A 603 22.33 -9.57 -7.86
N GLU A 604 21.87 -10.81 -8.01
CA GLU A 604 21.21 -11.32 -9.21
C GLU A 604 19.96 -12.14 -8.87
N ASP A 605 18.85 -11.85 -9.55
CA ASP A 605 17.57 -12.56 -9.45
C ASP A 605 17.66 -14.10 -9.60
N ASP A 606 18.70 -14.60 -10.27
CA ASP A 606 18.89 -16.03 -10.56
C ASP A 606 19.68 -16.78 -9.49
N LYS A 607 20.26 -16.09 -8.51
CA LYS A 607 21.06 -16.72 -7.46
C LYS A 607 20.20 -16.95 -6.23
N LYS A 608 20.16 -18.20 -5.77
CA LYS A 608 19.46 -18.56 -4.52
C LYS A 608 20.18 -17.94 -3.31
N PRO A 609 19.50 -17.18 -2.43
CA PRO A 609 20.10 -16.67 -1.20
C PRO A 609 20.53 -17.82 -0.28
N LYS A 610 21.47 -17.54 0.64
CA LYS A 610 21.79 -18.52 1.69
C LYS A 610 20.66 -18.57 2.71
N THR A 611 19.94 -19.68 2.72
CA THR A 611 18.74 -19.84 3.55
C THR A 611 18.87 -20.92 4.61
N GLU A 612 17.95 -20.89 5.57
CA GLU A 612 17.73 -21.90 6.58
C GLU A 612 16.30 -22.46 6.50
N LYS A 613 16.16 -23.79 6.57
CA LYS A 613 14.88 -24.47 6.46
C LYS A 613 14.13 -24.46 7.79
N ILE A 614 12.95 -23.88 7.79
CA ILE A 614 12.06 -23.82 8.97
C ILE A 614 10.81 -24.70 8.84
N GLY A 615 10.46 -25.09 7.60
CA GLY A 615 9.19 -25.75 7.35
C GLY A 615 9.02 -26.27 5.92
N LYS A 616 7.76 -26.48 5.54
CA LYS A 616 7.33 -26.76 4.17
C LYS A 616 6.27 -25.75 3.74
N ILE A 617 6.19 -25.48 2.44
CA ILE A 617 5.10 -24.72 1.81
C ILE A 617 4.28 -25.69 0.97
N VAL A 618 2.96 -25.61 1.03
CA VAL A 618 2.02 -26.40 0.22
C VAL A 618 0.99 -25.46 -0.39
N PHE A 619 0.44 -25.84 -1.55
CA PHE A 619 -0.50 -24.98 -2.31
C PHE A 619 -1.88 -25.63 -2.50
N GLU A 620 -1.99 -26.95 -2.30
CA GLU A 620 -3.27 -27.67 -2.42
C GLU A 620 -3.88 -27.92 -1.03
N PRO A 621 -5.21 -28.11 -0.96
CA PRO A 621 -5.89 -28.48 0.29
C PRO A 621 -5.42 -29.81 0.88
N ASP A 622 -5.04 -30.78 0.05
CA ASP A 622 -4.58 -32.10 0.49
C ASP A 622 -3.10 -32.08 0.93
N ILE A 623 -2.87 -31.58 2.15
CA ILE A 623 -1.54 -31.50 2.77
C ILE A 623 -0.88 -32.88 2.87
N VAL A 624 -1.66 -33.90 3.24
CA VAL A 624 -1.15 -35.26 3.47
C VAL A 624 -0.72 -35.88 2.13
N GLY A 625 -1.53 -35.73 1.09
CA GLY A 625 -1.19 -36.18 -0.26
C GLY A 625 0.04 -35.48 -0.83
N GLN A 626 0.17 -34.15 -0.63
CA GLN A 626 1.32 -33.39 -1.12
C GLN A 626 2.64 -33.75 -0.43
N LEU A 627 2.61 -33.99 0.89
CA LEU A 627 3.82 -34.24 1.66
C LEU A 627 4.16 -35.73 1.75
N GLY A 628 3.18 -36.63 1.74
CA GLY A 628 3.39 -38.07 1.85
C GLY A 628 4.33 -38.44 3.01
N ALA A 629 5.42 -39.16 2.70
CA ALA A 629 6.44 -39.54 3.69
C ALA A 629 7.18 -38.36 4.33
N ASP A 630 7.19 -37.17 3.71
CA ASP A 630 7.85 -35.98 4.24
C ASP A 630 7.04 -35.29 5.34
N LEU A 631 5.77 -35.63 5.53
CA LEU A 631 4.88 -34.96 6.48
C LEU A 631 5.46 -34.92 7.90
N ARG A 632 5.98 -36.07 8.36
CA ARG A 632 6.51 -36.26 9.72
C ARG A 632 7.72 -35.38 10.04
N LYS A 633 8.48 -34.97 9.01
CA LYS A 633 9.69 -34.14 9.10
C LYS A 633 9.48 -32.72 8.56
N ALA A 634 8.23 -32.32 8.31
CA ALA A 634 7.91 -31.08 7.63
C ALA A 634 8.29 -29.82 8.44
N GLY A 635 8.27 -29.87 9.78
CA GLY A 635 8.32 -28.65 10.60
C GLY A 635 6.95 -27.96 10.61
N LEU A 636 6.91 -26.62 10.57
CA LEU A 636 5.67 -25.92 10.23
C LEU A 636 5.34 -26.09 8.75
N ILE A 637 4.06 -26.16 8.43
CA ILE A 637 3.54 -26.30 7.08
C ILE A 637 2.73 -25.05 6.77
N PHE A 638 3.18 -24.24 5.83
CA PHE A 638 2.49 -23.05 5.34
C PHE A 638 1.66 -23.45 4.12
N ARG A 639 0.34 -23.55 4.28
CA ARG A 639 -0.57 -23.72 3.16
C ARG A 639 -0.91 -22.35 2.60
N ILE A 640 -0.45 -22.06 1.38
CA ILE A 640 -0.60 -20.75 0.73
C ILE A 640 -1.68 -20.87 -0.34
N ASN A 641 -2.70 -20.01 -0.24
CA ASN A 641 -3.69 -19.80 -1.27
C ASN A 641 -3.43 -18.41 -1.87
N VAL A 642 -2.90 -18.34 -3.08
CA VAL A 642 -2.70 -17.07 -3.77
C VAL A 642 -4.08 -16.55 -4.16
N GLU A 643 -4.39 -15.30 -3.77
CA GLU A 643 -5.66 -14.69 -4.16
C GLU A 643 -5.68 -14.59 -5.69
N GLU A 644 -6.72 -15.14 -6.31
CA GLU A 644 -7.03 -14.77 -7.69
C GLU A 644 -7.32 -13.27 -7.70
N VAL A 645 -6.61 -12.55 -8.56
CA VAL A 645 -6.68 -11.09 -8.64
C VAL A 645 -8.15 -10.67 -8.73
N PRO A 646 -8.70 -9.89 -7.77
CA PRO A 646 -10.05 -9.39 -7.88
C PRO A 646 -10.19 -8.56 -9.17
N ALA A 647 -11.27 -8.82 -9.90
CA ALA A 647 -11.53 -8.40 -11.28
C ALA A 647 -11.72 -6.88 -11.49
#